data_AF-A0A6A5XF43-F1
#
_entry.id   AF-A0A6A5XF43-F1
#
_cell.length_a   1.000
_cell.length_b   1.000
_cell.length_c   1.000
_cell.angle_alpha   90.00
_cell.angle_beta   90.00
_cell.angle_gamma   90.00
#
_symmetry.space_group_name_H-M   'P 1'
#
loop_
_entity.id
_entity.type
_entity.pdbx_description
1 polymer ?
#
loop_
_entity_poly.entity_id
_entity_poly.type
_entity_poly.pdbx_seq_one_letter_code
_entity_poly.pdbx_strand_id
1 'polypeptide(L)'
;MADTSAYQRGTGQTFFSQHAQNLHRNLPSRVRSPNNPRIPFRNPETPSPTRSPGSNSPHQYGMFNQNHGHQGHNVMMNGGGHQRYMQMNLGKPFNHNQSHQHHNHAHQQHQEHSGANHSGQYNHQHNLSSGGLSNAQPHFTPGHLQNGTPGSVHSGLSKPVNEHWAEQLQLAQRSREMTQSHSHARNHPSVNKSVVAGTTNGTQKEEPKEERNRPAANRVEDAKANHVWTILDFGGQNLKVLTNSLFNYNFLTKLYVNCNKLTFLPPAVGKLRNLTHLDASLNNLHYLPPELGMLVNLKQLLLFDNQLDSLPYELGSLYQLEMLGIEGNPVPDELKSIIVEQGTTELIKYFRENAPGPDPPPERDWIVLDEISDPSSQESLTALSYNILCDKYCTQTQYGYTPSAALAWDHRKETILAELRERNADVVCLQEIDQESFNDYFRGALAHNDYKGVFWPKSRARTMAEKEAKLVDGCAIFYKNSKYVLLDKQLIDFANTAINRPDMKGEHDIFNRVMPRDDIAVVAFLENRATGTRFIVANVHVFWNPAFTDVKLVQVAILMEQISKFANKWAKFPPCTDKVMFRFTNGDGDEGKEVPDTTQEPGPSQEYSDGAQIPFLLCGDFNSLPNSGIYDLIVQGNLPNSHQDLGSRKYGNFTRDGISHPFSLKSSYSAINELSFTNYTPGFIGVLDYIWYSTNTLQVVGLLGDVDKDYLQRVPGFPNYHFPSDHLALYAQYLVKGRKEKKALVEPDFGQGRERDRR
;
A
#
# COMPACT_ATOMS: atom_id res chain seq x y z
N MET A 1 -23.90 -31.70 38.14
CA MET A 1 -25.21 -32.23 38.55
C MET A 1 -26.21 -31.49 37.68
N ALA A 2 -26.73 -32.13 36.62
CA ALA A 2 -28.01 -32.85 36.62
C ALA A 2 -29.17 -31.83 36.59
N ASP A 3 -30.11 -31.83 35.63
CA ASP A 3 -30.66 -32.92 34.80
C ASP A 3 -30.55 -32.65 33.28
N THR A 4 -30.18 -33.61 32.42
CA THR A 4 -30.94 -34.76 31.87
C THR A 4 -32.19 -34.44 31.02
N SER A 5 -32.01 -34.38 29.69
CA SER A 5 -32.97 -34.99 28.74
C SER A 5 -32.23 -35.38 27.45
N ALA A 6 -32.50 -36.59 26.94
CA ALA A 6 -31.91 -37.09 25.70
C ALA A 6 -32.91 -38.00 24.98
N TYR A 7 -32.99 -37.89 23.65
CA TYR A 7 -33.49 -38.97 22.78
C TYR A 7 -32.80 -38.92 21.41
N GLN A 8 -32.90 -40.00 20.64
CA GLN A 8 -31.97 -40.33 19.54
C GLN A 8 -32.64 -40.72 18.22
N ARG A 9 -31.94 -40.37 17.12
CA ARG A 9 -31.76 -41.12 15.84
C ARG A 9 -32.97 -41.35 14.91
N GLY A 10 -32.64 -41.54 13.61
CA GLY A 10 -33.57 -41.90 12.55
C GLY A 10 -33.21 -41.37 11.16
N THR A 11 -31.92 -41.23 10.79
CA THR A 11 -31.27 -42.13 9.79
C THR A 11 -32.19 -42.80 8.75
N GLY A 12 -32.06 -42.41 7.47
CA GLY A 12 -32.59 -43.14 6.31
C GLY A 12 -31.81 -42.81 5.04
N GLN A 13 -31.32 -43.83 4.34
CA GLN A 13 -30.63 -43.73 3.03
C GLN A 13 -31.32 -44.66 2.01
N THR A 14 -30.90 -44.55 0.74
CA THR A 14 -31.17 -45.39 -0.47
C THR A 14 -32.16 -44.81 -1.50
N PHE A 15 -32.11 -45.21 -2.78
CA PHE A 15 -31.00 -45.13 -3.78
C PHE A 15 -31.54 -45.45 -5.19
N PHE A 16 -31.19 -44.67 -6.22
CA PHE A 16 -31.46 -44.89 -7.67
C PHE A 16 -32.96 -44.96 -8.09
N SER A 17 -33.35 -44.81 -9.37
CA SER A 17 -32.57 -44.65 -10.63
C SER A 17 -33.20 -43.65 -11.62
N GLN A 18 -32.54 -43.48 -12.78
CA GLN A 18 -32.82 -42.53 -13.87
C GLN A 18 -34.04 -42.91 -14.74
N HIS A 19 -34.71 -41.90 -15.30
CA HIS A 19 -34.81 -41.77 -16.78
C HIS A 19 -35.10 -40.31 -17.19
N ALA A 20 -34.65 -39.92 -18.38
CA ALA A 20 -34.70 -38.53 -18.86
C ALA A 20 -35.82 -38.26 -19.88
N GLN A 21 -36.24 -36.99 -20.00
CA GLN A 21 -36.64 -36.41 -21.29
C GLN A 21 -36.47 -34.88 -21.35
N ASN A 22 -36.32 -34.37 -22.57
CA ASN A 22 -35.84 -33.00 -22.88
C ASN A 22 -36.90 -31.90 -22.66
N LEU A 23 -36.43 -30.69 -22.36
CA LEU A 23 -37.03 -29.46 -22.91
C LEU A 23 -36.02 -28.28 -22.91
N HIS A 24 -35.81 -27.66 -24.07
CA HIS A 24 -34.94 -26.49 -24.23
C HIS A 24 -35.57 -25.21 -23.68
N ARG A 25 -34.73 -24.26 -23.27
CA ARG A 25 -34.98 -22.83 -23.51
C ARG A 25 -33.69 -22.09 -23.87
N ASN A 26 -33.77 -21.20 -24.85
CA ASN A 26 -32.62 -20.59 -25.51
C ASN A 26 -32.32 -19.17 -25.01
N LEU A 27 -31.05 -18.78 -25.16
CA LEU A 27 -30.60 -17.39 -25.24
C LEU A 27 -31.26 -16.66 -26.44
N PRO A 28 -31.57 -15.36 -26.32
CA PRO A 28 -31.68 -14.46 -27.46
C PRO A 28 -30.37 -13.67 -27.65
N SER A 29 -29.94 -13.48 -28.90
CA SER A 29 -28.76 -12.66 -29.25
C SER A 29 -29.15 -11.58 -30.28
N ARG A 30 -28.57 -10.38 -30.13
CA ARG A 30 -28.36 -9.33 -31.15
C ARG A 30 -29.49 -9.02 -32.16
N VAL A 31 -29.98 -7.78 -32.13
CA VAL A 31 -30.55 -7.10 -33.30
C VAL A 31 -29.73 -5.82 -33.60
N ARG A 32 -29.74 -5.37 -34.86
CA ARG A 32 -28.89 -4.28 -35.40
C ARG A 32 -29.47 -2.88 -35.20
N SER A 33 -28.59 -1.89 -35.30
CA SER A 33 -28.87 -0.45 -35.43
C SER A 33 -29.62 -0.08 -36.73
N PRO A 34 -30.40 1.01 -36.74
CA PRO A 34 -30.77 1.76 -37.93
C PRO A 34 -29.79 2.92 -38.21
N ASN A 35 -29.78 3.43 -39.45
CA ASN A 35 -28.95 4.57 -39.87
C ASN A 35 -29.74 5.89 -39.94
N ASN A 36 -29.17 6.95 -39.37
CA ASN A 36 -29.03 8.35 -39.86
C ASN A 36 -30.14 8.95 -40.78
N PRO A 37 -30.50 10.24 -40.56
CA PRO A 37 -29.89 11.26 -41.44
C PRO A 37 -29.44 12.56 -40.75
N ARG A 38 -28.41 13.20 -41.34
CA ARG A 38 -28.01 14.59 -41.07
C ARG A 38 -28.78 15.55 -41.99
N ILE A 39 -29.14 16.74 -41.49
CA ILE A 39 -29.23 18.01 -42.26
C ILE A 39 -29.20 19.21 -41.27
N PRO A 40 -28.80 20.45 -41.67
CA PRO A 40 -28.07 21.37 -40.77
C PRO A 40 -28.81 22.71 -40.46
N PHE A 41 -28.04 23.82 -40.37
CA PHE A 41 -28.39 25.22 -40.00
C PHE A 41 -28.33 25.53 -38.48
N ARG A 42 -28.04 26.77 -38.02
CA ARG A 42 -27.01 27.77 -38.41
C ARG A 42 -27.07 28.96 -37.40
N ASN A 43 -26.00 29.17 -36.63
CA ASN A 43 -25.64 30.49 -36.06
C ASN A 43 -26.65 31.11 -35.03
N PRO A 44 -26.41 32.31 -34.43
CA PRO A 44 -26.36 32.37 -32.95
C PRO A 44 -27.18 33.51 -32.31
N GLU A 45 -27.26 33.56 -30.96
CA GLU A 45 -27.03 34.78 -30.16
C GLU A 45 -27.11 34.59 -28.62
N THR A 46 -26.03 34.96 -27.91
CA THR A 46 -26.01 35.42 -26.49
C THR A 46 -26.35 34.36 -25.38
N PRO A 47 -26.19 34.64 -24.07
CA PRO A 47 -24.90 34.30 -23.44
C PRO A 47 -24.98 33.64 -22.03
N SER A 48 -24.12 32.63 -21.79
CA SER A 48 -23.91 32.08 -20.44
C SER A 48 -22.85 32.88 -19.65
N PRO A 49 -23.14 33.35 -18.41
CA PRO A 49 -22.16 34.07 -17.59
C PRO A 49 -21.21 33.13 -16.81
N THR A 50 -20.16 33.72 -16.22
CA THR A 50 -19.18 33.11 -15.28
C THR A 50 -18.21 32.08 -15.86
N ARG A 51 -17.17 32.58 -16.55
CA ARG A 51 -15.85 31.91 -16.65
C ARG A 51 -14.78 32.89 -16.16
N SER A 52 -13.92 32.46 -15.22
CA SER A 52 -12.93 33.34 -14.59
C SER A 52 -11.83 33.82 -15.56
N PRO A 53 -11.25 35.02 -15.37
CA PRO A 53 -10.39 35.66 -16.38
C PRO A 53 -8.97 35.09 -16.44
N GLY A 54 -8.41 35.07 -17.65
CA GLY A 54 -6.99 34.79 -17.90
C GLY A 54 -6.11 36.05 -17.88
N SER A 55 -4.80 35.87 -17.75
CA SER A 55 -3.81 36.94 -17.63
C SER A 55 -3.44 37.59 -18.97
N ASN A 56 -3.44 38.93 -19.02
CA ASN A 56 -2.86 39.70 -20.13
C ASN A 56 -1.35 39.92 -19.92
N SER A 57 -0.56 39.73 -20.98
CA SER A 57 0.86 40.12 -21.05
C SER A 57 1.21 40.55 -22.50
N PRO A 58 1.63 41.81 -22.75
CA PRO A 58 1.76 42.32 -24.12
C PRO A 58 3.14 42.09 -24.76
N HIS A 59 3.15 41.23 -25.79
CA HIS A 59 4.00 41.27 -27.00
C HIS A 59 5.55 41.28 -26.87
N GLN A 60 6.20 41.31 -28.05
CA GLN A 60 7.49 40.66 -28.36
C GLN A 60 8.26 41.46 -29.46
N TYR A 61 9.41 40.91 -29.90
CA TYR A 61 10.36 41.34 -30.95
C TYR A 61 11.52 42.27 -30.50
N GLY A 62 12.79 41.98 -30.86
CA GLY A 62 13.31 40.74 -31.47
C GLY A 62 14.79 40.75 -31.92
N MET A 63 15.32 39.55 -32.17
CA MET A 63 16.39 39.13 -33.11
C MET A 63 17.84 39.71 -33.07
N PHE A 64 18.84 38.80 -33.03
CA PHE A 64 20.15 38.75 -33.76
C PHE A 64 20.99 40.06 -33.95
N ASN A 65 22.31 40.15 -33.71
CA ASN A 65 23.40 39.24 -34.13
C ASN A 65 24.83 39.68 -33.64
N GLN A 66 25.78 38.73 -33.66
CA GLN A 66 27.27 38.75 -33.79
C GLN A 66 28.18 40.01 -33.66
N ASN A 67 29.33 39.74 -33.00
CA ASN A 67 30.75 40.02 -33.37
C ASN A 67 31.59 41.21 -32.84
N HIS A 68 32.83 40.85 -32.50
CA HIS A 68 34.08 41.64 -32.26
C HIS A 68 34.11 42.66 -31.09
N GLY A 69 35.24 42.85 -30.39
CA GLY A 69 36.48 42.03 -30.37
C GLY A 69 37.72 42.68 -29.72
N HIS A 70 38.58 41.83 -29.14
CA HIS A 70 40.01 42.03 -28.80
C HIS A 70 40.48 43.02 -27.70
N GLN A 71 41.53 42.57 -26.99
CA GLN A 71 42.55 43.30 -26.20
C GLN A 71 42.07 44.05 -24.91
N GLY A 72 42.91 44.26 -23.88
CA GLY A 72 44.24 43.67 -23.61
C GLY A 72 45.13 44.52 -22.69
N HIS A 73 45.72 43.89 -21.64
CA HIS A 73 46.82 44.37 -20.77
C HIS A 73 46.55 45.48 -19.70
N ASN A 74 46.62 45.05 -18.44
CA ASN A 74 47.38 45.56 -17.28
C ASN A 74 47.92 47.01 -17.24
N VAL A 75 47.87 47.65 -16.06
CA VAL A 75 49.06 47.90 -15.18
C VAL A 75 48.64 48.37 -13.76
N MET A 76 49.56 48.21 -12.79
CA MET A 76 49.44 48.48 -11.33
C MET A 76 49.43 49.99 -11.00
N MET A 77 48.92 50.45 -9.84
CA MET A 77 49.56 50.50 -8.49
C MET A 77 48.55 51.08 -7.47
N ASN A 78 48.64 50.97 -6.14
CA ASN A 78 49.58 50.34 -5.17
C ASN A 78 48.71 49.72 -4.02
N GLY A 79 49.08 49.34 -2.79
CA GLY A 79 50.32 49.36 -1.98
C GLY A 79 50.05 49.88 -0.55
N GLY A 80 50.46 49.26 0.56
CA GLY A 80 51.21 48.00 0.76
C GLY A 80 51.43 47.71 2.27
N GLY A 81 51.80 46.47 2.65
CA GLY A 81 51.99 46.11 4.07
C GLY A 81 52.17 44.61 4.37
N HIS A 82 53.43 44.17 4.40
CA HIS A 82 54.05 42.95 4.98
C HIS A 82 53.35 42.24 6.17
N GLN A 83 53.57 40.94 6.50
CA GLN A 83 54.38 39.77 6.03
C GLN A 83 53.93 38.53 6.89
N ARG A 84 54.09 37.22 6.62
CA ARG A 84 54.67 36.30 5.59
C ARG A 84 53.66 35.14 5.34
N TYR A 85 53.71 34.19 4.39
CA TYR A 85 54.73 33.55 3.52
C TYR A 85 55.61 32.45 4.17
N MET A 86 55.87 31.27 3.58
CA MET A 86 55.43 30.57 2.32
C MET A 86 54.88 29.17 2.72
N GLN A 87 53.98 28.44 2.02
CA GLN A 87 53.66 28.22 0.61
C GLN A 87 54.54 27.19 -0.15
N MET A 88 53.89 26.19 -0.78
CA MET A 88 54.49 25.32 -1.80
C MET A 88 54.47 25.99 -3.18
N ASN A 89 55.46 25.74 -4.06
CA ASN A 89 55.37 24.66 -5.08
C ASN A 89 56.60 24.57 -6.02
N LEU A 90 56.78 23.39 -6.62
CA LEU A 90 57.41 23.08 -7.93
C LEU A 90 58.83 23.58 -8.30
N GLY A 91 59.74 22.63 -8.56
CA GLY A 91 61.00 22.84 -9.31
C GLY A 91 61.75 21.52 -9.61
N LYS A 92 62.01 21.22 -10.90
CA LYS A 92 62.86 20.11 -11.41
C LYS A 92 64.25 20.70 -11.82
N PRO A 93 65.29 19.94 -12.31
CA PRO A 93 65.40 18.51 -12.62
C PRO A 93 66.75 17.87 -12.12
N PHE A 94 67.27 16.89 -12.87
CA PHE A 94 68.50 16.05 -12.73
C PHE A 94 68.35 14.72 -11.95
N ASN A 95 68.99 13.59 -12.32
CA ASN A 95 69.11 12.83 -13.59
C ASN A 95 70.33 11.87 -13.51
N HIS A 96 70.11 10.54 -13.44
CA HIS A 96 71.09 9.55 -13.89
C HIS A 96 70.45 8.22 -14.31
N ASN A 97 71.16 7.46 -15.15
CA ASN A 97 70.81 6.14 -15.73
C ASN A 97 71.29 4.98 -14.81
N GLN A 98 71.11 3.67 -15.06
CA GLN A 98 71.04 2.84 -16.29
C GLN A 98 70.03 1.66 -16.09
N SER A 99 69.12 1.38 -17.05
CA SER A 99 69.20 0.37 -18.16
C SER A 99 68.77 -1.06 -17.76
N HIS A 100 68.18 -1.93 -18.61
CA HIS A 100 67.86 -1.91 -20.05
C HIS A 100 66.43 -2.46 -20.34
N GLN A 101 65.64 -1.72 -21.13
CA GLN A 101 65.12 -2.06 -22.49
C GLN A 101 64.50 -3.46 -22.81
N HIS A 102 63.48 -3.62 -23.68
CA HIS A 102 62.80 -2.66 -24.60
C HIS A 102 61.39 -3.11 -25.09
N HIS A 103 60.45 -2.15 -25.20
CA HIS A 103 59.43 -1.90 -26.26
C HIS A 103 58.33 -2.94 -26.65
N ASN A 104 57.12 -2.58 -27.12
CA ASN A 104 56.34 -1.31 -27.22
C ASN A 104 54.81 -1.66 -27.31
N HIS A 105 53.82 -0.90 -26.80
CA HIS A 105 53.26 0.42 -27.20
C HIS A 105 52.73 0.50 -28.66
N ALA A 106 51.61 1.17 -29.01
CA ALA A 106 50.66 2.11 -28.33
C ALA A 106 49.26 1.97 -29.02
N HIS A 107 48.05 2.20 -28.44
CA HIS A 107 47.43 3.27 -27.60
C HIS A 107 46.81 4.46 -28.37
N GLN A 108 45.46 4.55 -28.46
CA GLN A 108 44.63 5.80 -28.29
C GLN A 108 43.10 5.65 -28.52
N GLN A 109 42.31 6.47 -27.79
CA GLN A 109 41.12 7.32 -28.13
C GLN A 109 40.15 6.99 -29.31
N HIS A 110 38.90 7.52 -29.39
CA HIS A 110 37.85 7.96 -28.43
C HIS A 110 36.55 8.26 -29.25
N GLN A 111 35.36 8.18 -28.61
CA GLN A 111 34.07 8.84 -28.96
C GLN A 111 33.43 8.78 -30.38
N GLU A 112 32.18 8.27 -30.37
CA GLU A 112 30.94 8.89 -30.92
C GLU A 112 30.44 8.76 -32.39
N HIS A 113 29.09 8.72 -32.43
CA HIS A 113 28.12 9.13 -33.46
C HIS A 113 27.83 8.35 -34.76
N SER A 114 26.61 7.77 -34.76
CA SER A 114 25.56 7.90 -35.79
C SER A 114 25.55 7.00 -37.04
N GLY A 115 24.35 6.85 -37.63
CA GLY A 115 24.12 6.22 -38.94
C GLY A 115 23.16 5.03 -38.88
N ALA A 116 22.00 5.15 -39.54
CA ALA A 116 21.06 4.05 -39.77
C ALA A 116 20.86 3.86 -41.28
N ASN A 117 20.78 2.60 -41.77
CA ASN A 117 19.71 2.12 -42.68
C ASN A 117 19.97 0.75 -43.36
N HIS A 118 18.85 0.11 -43.73
CA HIS A 118 18.62 -0.77 -44.89
C HIS A 118 19.41 -2.08 -45.14
N SER A 119 18.72 -3.20 -44.87
CA SER A 119 18.35 -4.29 -45.82
C SER A 119 19.27 -4.73 -46.97
N GLY A 120 19.55 -6.04 -47.04
CA GLY A 120 20.09 -6.78 -48.20
C GLY A 120 20.77 -8.08 -47.72
N GLN A 121 20.13 -9.25 -47.70
CA GLN A 121 19.75 -10.17 -48.80
C GLN A 121 20.93 -10.75 -49.63
N TYR A 122 21.13 -12.07 -49.46
CA TYR A 122 21.75 -13.07 -50.35
C TYR A 122 23.28 -13.24 -50.54
N ASN A 123 23.60 -14.54 -50.65
CA ASN A 123 24.71 -15.22 -51.32
C ASN A 123 26.16 -15.17 -50.78
N HIS A 124 26.57 -16.35 -50.30
CA HIS A 124 27.69 -17.14 -50.81
C HIS A 124 28.74 -16.46 -51.69
N GLN A 125 30.02 -16.59 -51.32
CA GLN A 125 30.89 -17.58 -51.99
C GLN A 125 32.11 -17.96 -51.15
N HIS A 126 32.73 -19.09 -51.51
CA HIS A 126 33.99 -19.57 -50.92
C HIS A 126 35.19 -18.83 -51.53
N ASN A 127 36.31 -18.78 -50.82
CA ASN A 127 37.57 -19.18 -51.45
C ASN A 127 38.56 -19.80 -50.45
N LEU A 128 39.56 -20.53 -50.95
CA LEU A 128 40.50 -21.33 -50.15
C LEU A 128 41.88 -20.67 -50.03
N SER A 129 42.56 -20.95 -48.92
CA SER A 129 44.02 -21.05 -48.79
C SER A 129 44.32 -21.78 -47.48
N SER A 130 44.75 -23.06 -47.40
CA SER A 130 45.72 -23.88 -48.13
C SER A 130 47.19 -23.58 -47.78
N GLY A 131 47.85 -24.52 -47.10
CA GLY A 131 49.31 -24.54 -46.86
C GLY A 131 49.69 -24.71 -45.39
N GLY A 132 50.15 -25.92 -44.99
CA GLY A 132 50.58 -26.17 -43.61
C GLY A 132 50.64 -27.63 -43.16
N LEU A 133 51.12 -28.56 -44.00
CA LEU A 133 51.33 -29.97 -43.60
C LEU A 133 52.78 -30.21 -43.15
N SER A 134 52.95 -30.82 -41.98
CA SER A 134 54.15 -31.59 -41.63
C SER A 134 53.77 -32.74 -40.69
N ASN A 135 54.44 -33.89 -40.85
CA ASN A 135 53.96 -35.19 -40.37
C ASN A 135 54.14 -35.45 -38.86
N ALA A 136 53.11 -36.03 -38.24
CA ALA A 136 53.30 -37.08 -37.24
C ALA A 136 52.10 -38.06 -37.25
N GLN A 137 52.37 -39.34 -37.52
CA GLN A 137 51.44 -40.47 -37.44
C GLN A 137 52.20 -41.66 -36.82
N PRO A 138 51.51 -42.67 -36.25
CA PRO A 138 50.30 -42.55 -35.43
C PRO A 138 50.45 -43.37 -34.10
N HIS A 139 49.46 -43.25 -33.20
CA HIS A 139 49.21 -44.34 -32.26
C HIS A 139 47.71 -44.61 -32.15
N PHE A 140 47.26 -45.70 -32.77
CA PHE A 140 45.91 -46.20 -32.63
C PHE A 140 45.79 -47.04 -31.36
N THR A 141 44.83 -46.70 -30.51
CA THR A 141 44.09 -47.68 -29.70
C THR A 141 42.60 -47.56 -30.09
N PRO A 142 41.87 -48.68 -30.14
CA PRO A 142 40.63 -48.74 -30.91
C PRO A 142 39.42 -48.14 -30.17
N GLY A 143 38.58 -47.47 -30.93
CA GLY A 143 37.17 -47.28 -30.61
C GLY A 143 36.32 -47.54 -31.85
N HIS A 144 35.01 -47.72 -31.63
CA HIS A 144 33.97 -47.71 -32.67
C HIS A 144 33.98 -48.90 -33.68
N LEU A 145 32.86 -49.34 -34.28
CA LEU A 145 31.44 -48.97 -34.12
C LEU A 145 30.59 -50.22 -33.94
N GLN A 146 29.39 -50.07 -33.36
CA GLN A 146 28.20 -50.64 -33.98
C GLN A 146 27.05 -49.63 -33.90
N ASN A 147 26.81 -48.92 -35.00
CA ASN A 147 25.68 -48.00 -35.16
C ASN A 147 24.80 -48.52 -36.30
N GLY A 148 23.54 -48.84 -36.01
CA GLY A 148 22.53 -49.27 -36.97
C GLY A 148 21.29 -48.40 -36.81
N THR A 149 20.97 -47.60 -37.83
CA THR A 149 19.87 -46.63 -37.82
C THR A 149 18.49 -47.30 -38.03
N PRO A 150 17.38 -46.63 -37.66
CA PRO A 150 16.25 -47.31 -37.05
C PRO A 150 15.10 -47.69 -37.99
N GLY A 151 14.23 -48.59 -37.50
CA GLY A 151 12.91 -48.88 -38.05
C GLY A 151 11.83 -48.86 -36.95
N SER A 152 10.65 -48.32 -37.29
CA SER A 152 9.42 -48.19 -36.48
C SER A 152 9.01 -49.50 -35.74
N VAL A 153 8.27 -49.51 -34.61
CA VAL A 153 7.14 -48.65 -34.20
C VAL A 153 7.03 -48.52 -32.66
N HIS A 154 6.25 -47.54 -32.19
CA HIS A 154 5.73 -47.38 -30.81
C HIS A 154 6.71 -47.09 -29.66
N SER A 155 7.04 -45.81 -29.52
CA SER A 155 6.74 -45.07 -28.29
C SER A 155 6.38 -43.63 -28.62
N GLY A 156 5.56 -42.97 -27.80
CA GLY A 156 5.23 -41.56 -27.98
C GLY A 156 6.44 -40.69 -27.62
N LEU A 157 6.75 -39.68 -28.43
CA LEU A 157 7.79 -38.70 -28.12
C LEU A 157 7.35 -37.82 -26.95
N SER A 158 7.64 -38.27 -25.72
CA SER A 158 7.61 -37.43 -24.54
C SER A 158 8.50 -36.21 -24.77
N LYS A 159 7.99 -35.01 -24.46
CA LYS A 159 8.79 -33.78 -24.44
C LYS A 159 10.04 -34.02 -23.56
N PRO A 160 11.21 -33.43 -23.91
CA PRO A 160 12.38 -33.51 -23.04
C PRO A 160 12.03 -32.97 -21.66
N VAL A 161 12.43 -33.69 -20.62
CA VAL A 161 12.16 -33.34 -19.22
C VAL A 161 12.71 -31.95 -18.91
N ASN A 162 11.88 -31.07 -18.34
CA ASN A 162 12.29 -29.74 -17.90
C ASN A 162 13.39 -29.84 -16.83
N GLU A 163 14.38 -28.95 -16.89
CA GLU A 163 15.48 -28.85 -15.91
C GLU A 163 14.95 -28.75 -14.47
N HIS A 164 13.83 -28.06 -14.27
CA HIS A 164 13.13 -27.96 -12.97
C HIS A 164 12.66 -29.32 -12.43
N TRP A 165 12.14 -30.21 -13.29
CA TRP A 165 11.75 -31.55 -12.88
C TRP A 165 12.97 -32.45 -12.66
N ALA A 166 14.04 -32.27 -13.44
CA ALA A 166 15.30 -32.96 -13.21
C ALA A 166 15.96 -32.56 -11.86
N GLU A 167 15.87 -31.29 -11.46
CA GLU A 167 16.26 -30.86 -10.11
C GLU A 167 15.33 -31.49 -9.05
N GLN A 168 14.02 -31.48 -9.27
CA GLN A 168 13.06 -32.07 -8.34
C GLN A 168 13.34 -33.57 -8.08
N LEU A 169 13.63 -34.34 -9.13
CA LEU A 169 14.02 -35.75 -9.01
C LEU A 169 15.34 -35.94 -8.22
N GLN A 170 16.32 -35.05 -8.40
CA GLN A 170 17.57 -35.07 -7.62
C GLN A 170 17.34 -34.72 -6.15
N LEU A 171 16.41 -33.80 -5.84
CA LEU A 171 16.03 -33.47 -4.48
C LEU A 171 15.25 -34.62 -3.81
N ALA A 172 14.36 -35.30 -4.53
CA ALA A 172 13.68 -36.50 -4.05
C ALA A 172 14.68 -37.64 -3.75
N GLN A 173 15.59 -37.92 -4.68
CA GLN A 173 16.69 -38.88 -4.50
C GLN A 173 17.52 -38.56 -3.24
N ARG A 174 17.95 -37.30 -3.08
CA ARG A 174 18.71 -36.85 -1.90
C ARG A 174 17.91 -36.97 -0.61
N SER A 175 16.59 -36.75 -0.64
CA SER A 175 15.72 -36.92 0.54
C SER A 175 15.63 -38.40 0.94
N ARG A 176 15.43 -39.31 -0.03
CA ARG A 176 15.42 -40.77 0.15
C ARG A 176 16.74 -41.31 0.74
N GLU A 177 17.87 -40.68 0.43
CA GLU A 177 19.18 -40.99 1.02
C GLU A 177 19.34 -40.45 2.46
N MET A 178 18.59 -39.39 2.83
CA MET A 178 18.73 -38.65 4.09
C MET A 178 18.00 -39.30 5.28
N THR A 179 18.15 -40.61 5.43
CA THR A 179 17.48 -41.44 6.45
C THR A 179 17.91 -41.22 7.91
N GLN A 180 18.88 -40.32 8.17
CA GLN A 180 19.46 -40.14 9.51
C GLN A 180 18.79 -39.02 10.32
N SER A 181 18.67 -39.25 11.63
CA SER A 181 18.20 -38.24 12.59
C SER A 181 19.03 -36.96 12.56
N HIS A 182 18.37 -35.80 12.47
CA HIS A 182 18.99 -34.48 12.41
C HIS A 182 20.06 -34.30 11.29
N SER A 183 19.86 -34.93 10.13
CA SER A 183 20.86 -34.89 9.04
C SER A 183 21.11 -33.47 8.50
N HIS A 184 20.08 -32.60 8.46
CA HIS A 184 20.28 -31.21 8.05
C HIS A 184 21.14 -30.45 9.05
N ALA A 185 20.88 -30.57 10.36
CA ALA A 185 21.68 -29.93 11.40
C ALA A 185 23.14 -30.43 11.41
N ARG A 186 23.37 -31.73 11.18
CA ARG A 186 24.72 -32.31 11.03
C ARG A 186 25.50 -31.71 9.86
N ASN A 187 24.80 -31.32 8.79
CA ASN A 187 25.39 -30.75 7.57
C ASN A 187 25.43 -29.21 7.56
N HIS A 188 24.95 -28.54 8.62
CA HIS A 188 24.92 -27.06 8.74
C HIS A 188 26.05 -26.37 9.58
N PRO A 189 27.19 -27.00 9.98
CA PRO A 189 28.11 -26.41 10.97
C PRO A 189 29.09 -25.38 10.40
N SER A 190 28.62 -24.14 10.18
CA SER A 190 29.50 -22.99 9.87
C SER A 190 29.13 -21.69 10.59
N VAL A 191 27.84 -21.42 10.83
CA VAL A 191 27.36 -20.09 11.29
C VAL A 191 27.76 -19.74 12.74
N ASN A 192 27.87 -20.72 13.64
CA ASN A 192 28.09 -20.46 15.08
C ASN A 192 29.57 -20.40 15.52
N LYS A 193 30.55 -20.43 14.60
CA LYS A 193 31.98 -20.47 14.98
C LYS A 193 32.60 -19.12 15.35
N SER A 194 31.81 -18.05 15.37
CA SER A 194 32.24 -16.66 15.57
C SER A 194 32.10 -16.13 17.01
N VAL A 195 31.94 -17.01 18.01
CA VAL A 195 31.74 -16.62 19.43
C VAL A 195 32.68 -17.37 20.39
N VAL A 196 33.98 -17.39 20.08
CA VAL A 196 35.05 -17.67 21.05
C VAL A 196 36.21 -16.69 20.78
N ALA A 197 36.62 -15.92 21.79
CA ALA A 197 37.78 -15.04 21.69
C ALA A 197 39.08 -15.85 21.88
N GLY A 198 40.01 -15.78 20.91
CA GLY A 198 41.20 -16.62 20.93
C GLY A 198 42.26 -16.31 19.88
N THR A 199 42.98 -15.19 20.06
CA THR A 199 44.35 -14.92 19.56
C THR A 199 44.72 -14.97 18.06
N THR A 200 45.40 -13.89 17.64
CA THR A 200 46.42 -13.76 16.57
C THR A 200 46.05 -13.61 15.08
N ASN A 201 46.75 -12.64 14.48
CA ASN A 201 47.22 -12.52 13.08
C ASN A 201 46.19 -12.35 11.96
N GLY A 202 45.66 -11.13 11.91
CA GLY A 202 44.82 -10.67 10.80
C GLY A 202 45.56 -10.32 9.49
N THR A 203 44.74 -9.88 8.54
CA THR A 203 45.10 -9.17 7.32
C THR A 203 44.03 -8.11 7.02
N GLN A 204 44.23 -7.31 5.98
CA GLN A 204 43.55 -6.03 5.73
C GLN A 204 42.00 -6.12 5.64
N LYS A 205 41.33 -5.07 6.12
CA LYS A 205 39.97 -4.70 5.69
C LYS A 205 40.06 -3.92 4.38
N GLU A 206 39.26 -4.31 3.39
CA GLU A 206 38.81 -3.40 2.33
C GLU A 206 37.41 -2.84 2.69
N GLU A 207 37.10 -1.63 2.25
CA GLU A 207 35.76 -1.06 2.37
C GLU A 207 34.94 -1.29 1.09
N PRO A 208 33.69 -1.79 1.19
CA PRO A 208 32.81 -1.86 0.03
C PRO A 208 32.37 -0.44 -0.36
N LYS A 209 32.54 -0.09 -1.63
CA LYS A 209 32.08 1.18 -2.18
C LYS A 209 30.55 1.24 -2.25
N GLU A 210 30.02 2.46 -2.29
CA GLU A 210 28.60 2.75 -2.42
C GLU A 210 27.98 2.07 -3.65
N GLU A 211 26.91 1.29 -3.45
CA GLU A 211 26.01 0.87 -4.52
C GLU A 211 24.57 1.29 -4.20
N ARG A 212 23.81 1.60 -5.26
CA ARG A 212 22.75 2.63 -5.21
C ARG A 212 21.37 2.04 -5.50
N ASN A 213 20.38 2.43 -4.70
CA ASN A 213 18.94 2.19 -4.89
C ASN A 213 18.49 0.71 -5.02
N ARG A 214 18.33 0.02 -3.89
CA ARG A 214 17.18 -0.88 -3.66
C ARG A 214 16.64 -0.65 -2.24
N PRO A 215 15.31 -0.58 -2.04
CA PRO A 215 14.74 -0.40 -0.71
C PRO A 215 14.89 -1.70 0.10
N ALA A 216 15.52 -1.62 1.26
CA ALA A 216 15.46 -2.70 2.24
C ALA A 216 14.07 -2.68 2.90
N ALA A 217 13.41 -3.83 2.97
CA ALA A 217 12.25 -3.99 3.85
C ALA A 217 12.69 -3.82 5.31
N ASN A 218 11.83 -3.23 6.15
CA ASN A 218 12.11 -3.03 7.57
C ASN A 218 12.25 -4.37 8.31
N ARG A 219 13.47 -4.89 8.38
CA ARG A 219 13.83 -5.87 9.42
C ARG A 219 13.82 -5.15 10.75
N VAL A 220 12.93 -5.59 11.64
CA VAL A 220 12.76 -5.17 13.04
C VAL A 220 14.12 -4.83 13.67
N GLU A 221 14.38 -3.54 13.91
CA GLU A 221 15.68 -3.08 14.43
C GLU A 221 15.91 -3.55 15.88
N ASP A 222 14.84 -3.84 16.64
CA ASP A 222 14.87 -4.43 17.98
C ASP A 222 15.27 -5.92 18.00
N ALA A 223 15.39 -6.57 16.84
CA ALA A 223 15.83 -7.98 16.74
C ALA A 223 17.35 -8.16 16.90
N LYS A 224 18.11 -7.10 17.21
CA LYS A 224 19.57 -7.15 17.43
C LYS A 224 19.99 -7.84 18.74
N ALA A 225 19.04 -8.40 19.50
CA ALA A 225 19.30 -9.25 20.66
C ALA A 225 18.61 -10.65 20.57
N ASN A 226 19.37 -11.69 20.89
CA ASN A 226 18.93 -13.00 21.41
C ASN A 226 18.19 -14.04 20.53
N HIS A 227 18.13 -13.91 19.20
CA HIS A 227 17.66 -15.03 18.34
C HIS A 227 18.70 -15.47 17.29
N VAL A 228 19.73 -16.20 17.75
CA VAL A 228 20.81 -16.74 16.89
C VAL A 228 20.36 -17.95 16.07
N TRP A 229 19.33 -18.68 16.51
CA TRP A 229 18.85 -19.92 15.88
C TRP A 229 17.45 -19.74 15.27
N THR A 230 17.37 -19.67 13.95
CA THR A 230 16.11 -19.54 13.18
C THR A 230 15.79 -20.77 12.34
N ILE A 231 16.44 -21.90 12.64
CA ILE A 231 16.36 -23.17 11.92
C ILE A 231 16.07 -24.27 12.94
N LEU A 232 15.11 -25.14 12.64
CA LEU A 232 14.72 -26.24 13.53
C LEU A 232 14.61 -27.55 12.72
N ASP A 233 15.30 -28.58 13.20
CA ASP A 233 15.42 -29.88 12.54
C ASP A 233 14.95 -31.00 13.49
N PHE A 234 13.81 -31.59 13.16
CA PHE A 234 13.25 -32.79 13.77
C PHE A 234 13.26 -33.98 12.79
N GLY A 235 14.12 -33.96 11.77
CA GLY A 235 14.25 -35.02 10.79
C GLY A 235 14.64 -36.36 11.43
N GLY A 236 14.01 -37.46 11.00
CA GLY A 236 14.38 -38.82 11.43
C GLY A 236 13.99 -39.21 12.85
N GLN A 237 13.04 -38.51 13.48
CA GLN A 237 12.69 -38.63 14.90
C GLN A 237 11.50 -39.57 15.21
N ASN A 238 10.97 -40.28 14.21
CA ASN A 238 9.79 -41.16 14.32
C ASN A 238 8.51 -40.45 14.84
N LEU A 239 8.42 -39.13 14.71
CA LEU A 239 7.29 -38.32 15.18
C LEU A 239 6.01 -38.69 14.44
N LYS A 240 4.91 -38.84 15.19
CA LYS A 240 3.56 -39.09 14.63
C LYS A 240 2.67 -37.84 14.60
N VAL A 241 2.98 -36.85 15.43
CA VAL A 241 2.21 -35.61 15.62
C VAL A 241 3.20 -34.48 15.94
N LEU A 242 2.93 -33.27 15.44
CA LEU A 242 3.61 -32.05 15.85
C LEU A 242 2.74 -31.30 16.88
N THR A 243 3.33 -30.85 17.99
CA THR A 243 2.59 -30.08 19.01
C THR A 243 2.29 -28.66 18.52
N ASN A 244 1.11 -28.12 18.84
CA ASN A 244 0.74 -26.75 18.49
C ASN A 244 1.70 -25.69 19.05
N SER A 245 2.41 -25.99 20.15
CA SER A 245 3.43 -25.11 20.74
C SER A 245 4.61 -24.80 19.80
N LEU A 246 4.89 -25.68 18.83
CA LEU A 246 5.94 -25.49 17.82
C LEU A 246 5.72 -24.22 16.98
N PHE A 247 4.46 -23.91 16.69
CA PHE A 247 4.09 -22.84 15.76
C PHE A 247 4.00 -21.46 16.43
N ASN A 248 4.33 -21.38 17.72
CA ASN A 248 4.55 -20.13 18.42
C ASN A 248 5.95 -19.55 18.14
N TYR A 249 6.89 -20.34 17.61
CA TYR A 249 8.23 -19.87 17.19
C TYR A 249 8.18 -19.18 15.83
N ASN A 250 7.42 -18.07 15.75
CA ASN A 250 7.16 -17.31 14.53
C ASN A 250 8.42 -16.75 13.83
N PHE A 251 9.58 -16.73 14.50
CA PHE A 251 10.89 -16.36 13.95
C PHE A 251 11.57 -17.48 13.13
N LEU A 252 11.00 -18.68 13.06
CA LEU A 252 11.57 -19.78 12.28
C LEU A 252 11.56 -19.46 10.78
N THR A 253 12.73 -19.62 10.16
CA THR A 253 12.97 -19.42 8.72
C THR A 253 13.12 -20.74 7.97
N LYS A 254 13.49 -21.84 8.65
CA LYS A 254 13.52 -23.20 8.10
C LYS A 254 13.04 -24.21 9.12
N LEU A 255 12.20 -25.15 8.69
CA LEU A 255 11.66 -26.24 9.50
C LEU A 255 11.81 -27.56 8.74
N TYR A 256 12.55 -28.50 9.31
CA TYR A 256 12.71 -29.86 8.79
C TYR A 256 11.98 -30.84 9.71
N VAL A 257 11.00 -31.56 9.17
CA VAL A 257 10.22 -32.61 9.85
C VAL A 257 10.16 -33.89 9.00
N ASN A 258 11.12 -34.04 8.08
CA ASN A 258 11.25 -35.16 7.16
C ASN A 258 11.61 -36.50 7.85
N CYS A 259 11.46 -37.62 7.13
CA CYS A 259 11.79 -38.96 7.64
C CYS A 259 11.09 -39.30 8.98
N ASN A 260 9.80 -38.95 9.08
CA ASN A 260 8.98 -39.14 10.27
C ASN A 260 7.76 -40.01 9.95
N LYS A 261 6.72 -39.97 10.80
CA LYS A 261 5.50 -40.78 10.68
C LYS A 261 4.25 -39.89 10.82
N LEU A 262 4.35 -38.61 10.47
CA LEU A 262 3.25 -37.65 10.50
C LEU A 262 2.18 -38.06 9.49
N THR A 263 0.90 -38.01 9.87
CA THR A 263 -0.24 -38.28 8.98
C THR A 263 -0.95 -37.01 8.50
N PHE A 264 -0.73 -35.89 9.20
CA PHE A 264 -1.20 -34.55 8.86
C PHE A 264 -0.19 -33.50 9.35
N LEU A 265 -0.23 -32.30 8.76
CA LEU A 265 0.35 -31.09 9.35
C LEU A 265 -0.81 -30.30 10.01
N PRO A 266 -0.66 -29.79 11.25
CA PRO A 266 -1.72 -29.05 11.90
C PRO A 266 -1.90 -27.65 11.26
N PRO A 267 -3.15 -27.11 11.17
CA PRO A 267 -3.45 -25.76 10.68
C PRO A 267 -2.58 -24.64 11.29
N ALA A 268 -2.12 -24.83 12.52
CA ALA A 268 -1.19 -23.92 13.20
C ALA A 268 0.11 -23.65 12.40
N VAL A 269 0.48 -24.48 11.42
CA VAL A 269 1.62 -24.26 10.51
C VAL A 269 1.61 -22.86 9.86
N GLY A 270 0.42 -22.33 9.52
CA GLY A 270 0.25 -20.99 8.93
C GLY A 270 0.71 -19.82 9.80
N LYS A 271 0.97 -20.05 11.11
CA LYS A 271 1.52 -19.04 12.02
C LYS A 271 2.99 -18.73 11.77
N LEU A 272 3.74 -19.62 11.11
CA LEU A 272 5.16 -19.47 10.83
C LEU A 272 5.43 -18.55 9.62
N ARG A 273 4.80 -17.37 9.53
CA ARG A 273 4.81 -16.50 8.32
C ARG A 273 6.23 -16.09 7.81
N ASN A 274 7.29 -16.25 8.62
CA ASN A 274 8.69 -16.04 8.22
C ASN A 274 9.38 -17.26 7.59
N LEU A 275 8.67 -18.39 7.45
CA LEU A 275 9.24 -19.64 6.96
C LEU A 275 9.56 -19.55 5.46
N THR A 276 10.81 -19.85 5.11
CA THR A 276 11.33 -19.84 3.74
C THR A 276 11.58 -21.24 3.19
N HIS A 277 11.81 -22.23 4.06
CA HIS A 277 11.98 -23.64 3.70
C HIS A 277 11.17 -24.53 4.65
N LEU A 278 10.35 -25.43 4.10
CA LEU A 278 9.67 -26.49 4.82
C LEU A 278 9.97 -27.83 4.15
N ASP A 279 10.50 -28.79 4.90
CA ASP A 279 10.64 -30.17 4.44
C ASP A 279 9.83 -31.11 5.34
N ALA A 280 8.80 -31.73 4.76
CA ALA A 280 8.00 -32.78 5.38
C ALA A 280 8.00 -34.08 4.54
N SER A 281 9.02 -34.26 3.68
CA SER A 281 9.24 -35.47 2.89
C SER A 281 9.32 -36.73 3.76
N LEU A 282 9.04 -37.90 3.19
CA LEU A 282 9.17 -39.21 3.85
C LEU A 282 8.35 -39.24 5.16
N ASN A 283 7.05 -39.03 5.00
CA ASN A 283 6.01 -39.08 6.02
C ASN A 283 4.78 -39.81 5.45
N ASN A 284 3.64 -39.80 6.14
CA ASN A 284 2.38 -40.39 5.68
C ASN A 284 1.30 -39.31 5.50
N LEU A 285 1.66 -38.10 5.07
CA LEU A 285 0.70 -36.99 4.91
C LEU A 285 -0.31 -37.34 3.81
N HIS A 286 -1.59 -37.35 4.15
CA HIS A 286 -2.70 -37.60 3.20
C HIS A 286 -3.21 -36.32 2.54
N TYR A 287 -3.15 -35.20 3.27
CA TYR A 287 -3.58 -33.87 2.82
C TYR A 287 -2.70 -32.79 3.45
N LEU A 288 -2.77 -31.57 2.89
CA LEU A 288 -2.17 -30.36 3.46
C LEU A 288 -3.25 -29.46 4.08
N PRO A 289 -2.99 -28.78 5.20
CA PRO A 289 -3.90 -27.78 5.74
C PRO A 289 -3.98 -26.54 4.80
N PRO A 290 -5.18 -25.99 4.50
CA PRO A 290 -5.36 -24.75 3.77
C PRO A 290 -4.51 -23.58 4.30
N GLU A 291 -4.33 -23.53 5.63
CA GLU A 291 -3.57 -22.52 6.35
C GLU A 291 -2.07 -22.53 5.98
N LEU A 292 -1.58 -23.51 5.21
CA LEU A 292 -0.24 -23.49 4.63
C LEU A 292 -0.07 -22.35 3.60
N GLY A 293 -1.15 -21.89 2.95
CA GLY A 293 -1.13 -20.72 2.05
C GLY A 293 -0.73 -19.40 2.71
N MET A 294 -0.76 -19.34 4.04
CA MET A 294 -0.32 -18.18 4.84
C MET A 294 1.19 -17.92 4.77
N LEU A 295 1.97 -18.89 4.29
CA LEU A 295 3.43 -18.86 4.31
C LEU A 295 4.02 -18.19 3.05
N VAL A 296 3.55 -17.00 2.67
CA VAL A 296 3.89 -16.41 1.35
C VAL A 296 5.38 -16.12 1.09
N ASN A 297 6.22 -16.19 2.14
CA ASN A 297 7.70 -16.09 2.05
C ASN A 297 8.39 -17.44 1.77
N LEU A 298 7.61 -18.53 1.63
CA LEU A 298 8.10 -19.89 1.42
C LEU A 298 8.65 -20.03 -0.01
N LYS A 299 9.94 -20.40 -0.11
CA LYS A 299 10.67 -20.63 -1.36
C LYS A 299 10.75 -22.10 -1.73
N GLN A 300 10.88 -22.95 -0.72
CA GLN A 300 11.02 -24.40 -0.89
C GLN A 300 10.04 -25.15 0.03
N LEU A 301 9.19 -25.98 -0.58
CA LEU A 301 8.23 -26.86 0.08
C LEU A 301 8.45 -28.28 -0.44
N LEU A 302 9.09 -29.13 0.38
CA LEU A 302 9.39 -30.52 0.04
C LEU A 302 8.42 -31.46 0.76
N LEU A 303 7.73 -32.29 -0.03
CA LEU A 303 6.68 -33.20 0.40
C LEU A 303 6.88 -34.60 -0.21
N PHE A 304 8.11 -34.93 -0.64
CA PHE A 304 8.42 -36.16 -1.37
C PHE A 304 7.99 -37.41 -0.60
N ASP A 305 7.59 -38.46 -1.32
CA ASP A 305 7.25 -39.77 -0.74
C ASP A 305 6.28 -39.67 0.45
N ASN A 306 5.13 -39.05 0.20
CA ASN A 306 3.98 -38.97 1.09
C ASN A 306 2.75 -39.63 0.43
N GLN A 307 1.55 -39.43 0.98
CA GLN A 307 0.30 -40.04 0.52
C GLN A 307 -0.71 -38.97 0.02
N LEU A 308 -0.21 -37.83 -0.46
CA LEU A 308 -1.04 -36.71 -0.93
C LEU A 308 -1.76 -37.08 -2.23
N ASP A 309 -3.08 -37.22 -2.19
CA ASP A 309 -3.95 -37.45 -3.36
C ASP A 309 -4.46 -36.15 -4.00
N SER A 310 -4.20 -35.02 -3.34
CA SER A 310 -4.75 -33.70 -3.65
C SER A 310 -3.87 -32.59 -3.07
N LEU A 311 -4.06 -31.36 -3.57
CA LEU A 311 -3.34 -30.16 -3.13
C LEU A 311 -4.35 -29.00 -2.97
N PRO A 312 -4.30 -28.22 -1.88
CA PRO A 312 -5.25 -27.12 -1.65
C PRO A 312 -4.95 -25.91 -2.56
N TYR A 313 -5.99 -25.22 -3.03
CA TYR A 313 -5.87 -24.05 -3.90
C TYR A 313 -5.18 -22.86 -3.21
N GLU A 314 -5.20 -22.83 -1.87
CA GLU A 314 -4.50 -21.88 -1.02
C GLU A 314 -2.97 -21.88 -1.23
N LEU A 315 -2.39 -22.95 -1.81
CA LEU A 315 -1.00 -22.93 -2.29
C LEU A 315 -0.76 -21.83 -3.34
N GLY A 316 -1.79 -21.38 -4.06
CA GLY A 316 -1.71 -20.26 -5.00
C GLY A 316 -1.28 -18.93 -4.37
N SER A 317 -1.45 -18.77 -3.06
CA SER A 317 -0.92 -17.62 -2.31
C SER A 317 0.61 -17.65 -2.13
N LEU A 318 1.27 -18.79 -2.34
CA LEU A 318 2.72 -18.97 -2.16
C LEU A 318 3.52 -18.44 -3.36
N TYR A 319 3.28 -17.19 -3.75
CA TYR A 319 3.80 -16.58 -4.97
C TYR A 319 5.34 -16.44 -5.05
N GLN A 320 6.06 -16.69 -3.95
CA GLN A 320 7.52 -16.75 -3.88
C GLN A 320 8.10 -18.18 -3.96
N LEU A 321 7.26 -19.19 -4.16
CA LEU A 321 7.66 -20.60 -4.15
C LEU A 321 8.40 -21.00 -5.44
N GLU A 322 9.68 -21.31 -5.29
CA GLU A 322 10.61 -21.71 -6.35
C GLU A 322 10.56 -23.23 -6.56
N MET A 323 10.45 -24.00 -5.48
CA MET A 323 10.48 -25.47 -5.51
C MET A 323 9.34 -26.10 -4.68
N LEU A 324 8.36 -26.70 -5.37
CA LEU A 324 7.35 -27.58 -4.81
C LEU A 324 7.66 -29.04 -5.14
N GLY A 325 8.20 -29.77 -4.17
CA GLY A 325 8.60 -31.17 -4.31
C GLY A 325 7.46 -32.14 -3.99
N ILE A 326 6.81 -32.70 -5.01
CA ILE A 326 5.66 -33.63 -4.86
C ILE A 326 5.90 -35.04 -5.40
N GLU A 327 7.07 -35.30 -6.01
CA GLU A 327 7.48 -36.63 -6.47
C GLU A 327 7.27 -37.73 -5.38
N GLY A 328 6.81 -38.91 -5.81
CA GLY A 328 6.45 -40.02 -4.92
C GLY A 328 5.04 -39.97 -4.32
N ASN A 329 4.23 -38.94 -4.62
CA ASN A 329 2.84 -38.85 -4.14
C ASN A 329 1.79 -39.28 -5.20
N PRO A 330 0.60 -39.74 -4.76
CA PRO A 330 -0.54 -40.03 -5.65
C PRO A 330 -1.28 -38.80 -6.21
N VAL A 331 -0.70 -37.59 -6.15
CA VAL A 331 -1.23 -36.35 -6.76
C VAL A 331 -1.62 -36.56 -8.24
N PRO A 332 -2.73 -35.99 -8.75
CA PRO A 332 -3.17 -36.18 -10.13
C PRO A 332 -2.12 -35.79 -11.18
N ASP A 333 -2.09 -36.56 -12.27
CA ASP A 333 -1.11 -36.38 -13.35
C ASP A 333 -1.25 -35.05 -14.10
N GLU A 334 -2.44 -34.43 -14.08
CA GLU A 334 -2.64 -33.05 -14.57
C GLU A 334 -1.75 -32.05 -13.83
N LEU A 335 -1.80 -32.02 -12.49
CA LEU A 335 -1.00 -31.11 -11.67
C LEU A 335 0.51 -31.41 -11.79
N LYS A 336 0.88 -32.70 -11.88
CA LYS A 336 2.25 -33.13 -12.18
C LYS A 336 2.73 -32.62 -13.54
N SER A 337 1.89 -32.73 -14.58
CA SER A 337 2.23 -32.29 -15.94
C SER A 337 2.53 -30.79 -16.01
N ILE A 338 1.83 -29.95 -15.22
CA ILE A 338 2.11 -28.52 -15.14
C ILE A 338 3.53 -28.27 -14.62
N ILE A 339 3.98 -28.98 -13.56
CA ILE A 339 5.36 -28.86 -13.07
C ILE A 339 6.36 -29.43 -14.10
N VAL A 340 6.09 -30.61 -14.66
CA VAL A 340 6.98 -31.29 -15.62
C VAL A 340 7.21 -30.45 -16.88
N GLU A 341 6.20 -29.70 -17.35
CA GLU A 341 6.33 -28.85 -18.54
C GLU A 341 6.70 -27.39 -18.25
N GLN A 342 6.25 -26.82 -17.12
CA GLN A 342 6.29 -25.36 -16.87
C GLN A 342 6.86 -24.96 -15.48
N GLY A 343 7.13 -25.92 -14.59
CA GLY A 343 7.75 -25.71 -13.27
C GLY A 343 6.80 -25.25 -12.15
N THR A 344 7.32 -25.10 -10.92
CA THR A 344 6.53 -24.74 -9.72
C THR A 344 5.65 -23.51 -9.95
N THR A 345 6.24 -22.43 -10.47
CA THR A 345 5.64 -21.09 -10.48
C THR A 345 4.35 -21.05 -11.30
N GLU A 346 4.27 -21.83 -12.39
CA GLU A 346 3.06 -21.90 -13.21
C GLU A 346 1.98 -22.76 -12.55
N LEU A 347 2.32 -23.80 -11.76
CA LEU A 347 1.32 -24.52 -10.95
C LEU A 347 0.76 -23.63 -9.81
N ILE A 348 1.61 -22.85 -9.16
CA ILE A 348 1.17 -21.88 -8.13
C ILE A 348 0.27 -20.81 -8.75
N LYS A 349 0.62 -20.29 -9.92
CA LYS A 349 -0.25 -19.39 -10.71
C LYS A 349 -1.55 -20.09 -11.12
N TYR A 350 -1.52 -21.34 -11.58
CA TYR A 350 -2.73 -22.11 -11.88
C TYR A 350 -3.65 -22.22 -10.66
N PHE A 351 -3.14 -22.58 -9.48
CA PHE A 351 -3.95 -22.60 -8.26
C PHE A 351 -4.52 -21.21 -7.92
N ARG A 352 -3.72 -20.15 -8.06
CA ARG A 352 -4.17 -18.78 -7.74
C ARG A 352 -5.30 -18.31 -8.67
N GLU A 353 -5.16 -18.49 -9.99
CA GLU A 353 -6.17 -18.01 -10.95
C GLU A 353 -7.39 -18.93 -11.09
N ASN A 354 -7.29 -20.22 -10.72
CA ASN A 354 -8.39 -21.20 -10.82
C ASN A 354 -8.96 -21.62 -9.46
N ALA A 355 -8.58 -20.96 -8.37
CA ALA A 355 -9.21 -21.17 -7.07
C ALA A 355 -10.72 -20.88 -7.17
N PRO A 356 -11.59 -21.72 -6.57
CA PRO A 356 -12.96 -21.31 -6.34
C PRO A 356 -12.95 -20.04 -5.49
N GLY A 357 -13.82 -19.06 -5.82
CA GLY A 357 -13.94 -17.84 -5.03
C GLY A 357 -14.19 -18.20 -3.57
N PRO A 358 -13.40 -17.68 -2.60
CA PRO A 358 -13.54 -18.05 -1.20
C PRO A 358 -14.92 -17.62 -0.69
N ASP A 359 -15.46 -18.36 0.28
CA ASP A 359 -16.71 -17.95 0.94
C ASP A 359 -16.59 -16.51 1.49
N PRO A 360 -17.67 -15.71 1.43
CA PRO A 360 -17.65 -14.36 1.97
C PRO A 360 -17.40 -14.38 3.49
N PRO A 361 -16.61 -13.42 4.03
CA PRO A 361 -16.43 -13.29 5.46
C PRO A 361 -17.78 -12.98 6.15
N PRO A 362 -17.90 -13.28 7.46
CA PRO A 362 -18.93 -12.65 8.29
C PRO A 362 -18.82 -11.12 8.21
N GLU A 363 -19.97 -10.45 8.22
CA GLU A 363 -20.03 -8.99 8.25
C GLU A 363 -19.45 -8.45 9.56
N ARG A 364 -18.80 -7.27 9.52
CA ARG A 364 -18.08 -6.70 10.66
C ARG A 364 -19.06 -6.21 11.74
N ASP A 365 -18.83 -6.62 12.98
CA ASP A 365 -19.68 -6.25 14.12
C ASP A 365 -19.79 -4.72 14.30
N TRP A 366 -21.01 -4.23 14.52
CA TRP A 366 -21.24 -2.84 14.94
C TRP A 366 -21.15 -2.74 16.47
N ILE A 367 -20.10 -2.07 16.95
CA ILE A 367 -19.81 -1.87 18.36
C ILE A 367 -20.53 -0.60 18.82
N VAL A 368 -21.54 -0.75 19.69
CA VAL A 368 -22.18 0.37 20.40
C VAL A 368 -21.34 0.74 21.62
N LEU A 369 -21.03 2.03 21.78
CA LEU A 369 -20.25 2.56 22.91
C LEU A 369 -21.12 3.28 23.95
N ASP A 370 -22.14 4.01 23.49
CA ASP A 370 -23.10 4.76 24.31
C ASP A 370 -24.51 4.60 23.72
N GLU A 371 -25.52 4.42 24.56
CA GLU A 371 -26.92 4.32 24.10
C GLU A 371 -27.50 5.71 23.74
N ILE A 372 -27.95 5.87 22.49
CA ILE A 372 -28.59 7.10 22.03
C ILE A 372 -30.00 7.21 22.63
N SER A 373 -30.14 7.97 23.72
CA SER A 373 -31.36 8.00 24.55
C SER A 373 -32.60 8.57 23.82
N ASP A 374 -32.39 9.46 22.84
CA ASP A 374 -33.42 9.94 21.92
C ASP A 374 -32.74 10.35 20.58
N PRO A 375 -32.80 9.51 19.55
CA PRO A 375 -32.23 9.81 18.23
C PRO A 375 -32.88 10.97 17.48
N SER A 376 -34.03 11.49 17.94
CA SER A 376 -34.78 12.56 17.26
C SER A 376 -34.46 13.96 17.78
N SER A 377 -33.98 14.10 19.03
CA SER A 377 -33.67 15.40 19.65
C SER A 377 -32.21 15.83 19.55
N GLN A 378 -31.30 14.97 19.09
CA GLN A 378 -29.86 15.26 19.02
C GLN A 378 -29.31 15.09 17.60
N GLU A 379 -28.55 16.09 17.15
CA GLU A 379 -27.88 16.02 15.84
C GLU A 379 -26.81 14.92 15.85
N SER A 380 -26.96 13.93 14.96
CA SER A 380 -25.98 12.88 14.74
C SER A 380 -25.20 13.08 13.44
N LEU A 381 -23.98 12.53 13.40
CA LEU A 381 -23.06 12.55 12.26
C LEU A 381 -22.42 11.17 12.11
N THR A 382 -22.31 10.66 10.89
CA THR A 382 -21.56 9.44 10.56
C THR A 382 -20.39 9.73 9.63
N ALA A 383 -19.22 9.18 9.92
CA ALA A 383 -18.01 9.39 9.13
C ALA A 383 -17.37 8.07 8.70
N LEU A 384 -16.96 8.01 7.44
CA LEU A 384 -16.19 6.91 6.86
C LEU A 384 -14.82 7.43 6.40
N SER A 385 -13.74 6.73 6.70
CA SER A 385 -12.40 6.98 6.15
C SER A 385 -11.83 5.71 5.53
N TYR A 386 -11.34 5.78 4.29
CA TYR A 386 -10.89 4.58 3.57
C TYR A 386 -9.84 4.89 2.50
N ASN A 387 -8.64 4.32 2.62
CA ASN A 387 -7.69 4.25 1.53
C ASN A 387 -8.15 3.13 0.58
N ILE A 388 -8.46 3.48 -0.68
CA ILE A 388 -9.11 2.56 -1.63
C ILE A 388 -8.12 1.79 -2.55
N LEU A 389 -6.81 1.93 -2.32
CA LEU A 389 -5.71 1.37 -3.12
C LEU A 389 -5.80 1.72 -4.60
N CYS A 390 -5.03 2.75 -5.01
CA CYS A 390 -5.00 3.21 -6.40
C CYS A 390 -4.60 2.07 -7.35
N ASP A 391 -5.27 1.95 -8.49
CA ASP A 391 -4.98 0.89 -9.47
C ASP A 391 -3.52 0.89 -9.97
N LYS A 392 -2.92 2.08 -10.01
CA LYS A 392 -1.49 2.29 -10.30
C LYS A 392 -0.54 1.58 -9.33
N TYR A 393 -0.99 1.31 -8.11
CA TYR A 393 -0.24 0.60 -7.07
C TYR A 393 -0.71 -0.85 -6.89
N CYS A 394 -1.94 -1.18 -7.32
CA CYS A 394 -2.51 -2.52 -7.28
C CYS A 394 -1.88 -3.47 -8.32
N THR A 395 -0.61 -3.85 -8.11
CA THR A 395 0.15 -4.68 -9.06
C THR A 395 0.33 -6.12 -8.56
N GLN A 396 0.32 -7.08 -9.48
CA GLN A 396 0.61 -8.50 -9.20
C GLN A 396 2.02 -8.71 -8.60
N THR A 397 2.95 -7.78 -8.79
CA THR A 397 4.29 -7.80 -8.17
C THR A 397 4.25 -7.53 -6.66
N GLN A 398 3.34 -6.65 -6.24
CA GLN A 398 3.15 -6.26 -4.84
C GLN A 398 2.17 -7.21 -4.12
N TYR A 399 1.08 -7.56 -4.80
CA TYR A 399 -0.02 -8.39 -4.29
C TYR A 399 -0.02 -9.78 -4.94
N GLY A 400 1.16 -10.41 -5.02
CA GLY A 400 1.38 -11.66 -5.77
C GLY A 400 0.59 -12.87 -5.27
N TYR A 401 0.12 -12.84 -4.02
CA TYR A 401 -0.73 -13.85 -3.40
C TYR A 401 -2.20 -13.77 -3.84
N THR A 402 -2.62 -12.66 -4.47
CA THR A 402 -4.01 -12.38 -4.83
C THR A 402 -4.29 -12.71 -6.31
N PRO A 403 -5.43 -13.33 -6.67
CA PRO A 403 -5.78 -13.63 -8.07
C PRO A 403 -5.97 -12.36 -8.92
N SER A 404 -5.61 -12.44 -10.20
CA SER A 404 -5.64 -11.30 -11.12
C SER A 404 -7.03 -10.67 -11.28
N ALA A 405 -8.09 -11.48 -11.24
CA ALA A 405 -9.47 -11.02 -11.28
C ALA A 405 -9.86 -10.17 -10.06
N ALA A 406 -9.33 -10.48 -8.87
CA ALA A 406 -9.57 -9.71 -7.66
C ALA A 406 -8.74 -8.41 -7.59
N LEU A 407 -7.60 -8.35 -8.30
CA LEU A 407 -6.79 -7.13 -8.42
C LEU A 407 -7.35 -6.14 -9.45
N ALA A 408 -8.09 -6.62 -10.46
CA ALA A 408 -8.60 -5.81 -11.56
C ALA A 408 -9.50 -4.66 -11.08
N TRP A 409 -9.25 -3.44 -11.59
CA TRP A 409 -9.98 -2.24 -11.15
C TRP A 409 -11.50 -2.35 -11.27
N ASP A 410 -11.99 -3.02 -12.31
CA ASP A 410 -13.42 -3.20 -12.54
C ASP A 410 -14.11 -3.97 -11.40
N HIS A 411 -13.48 -5.02 -10.87
CA HIS A 411 -13.97 -5.74 -9.68
C HIS A 411 -13.88 -4.86 -8.44
N ARG A 412 -12.68 -4.30 -8.18
CA ARG A 412 -12.40 -3.56 -6.93
C ARG A 412 -13.28 -2.32 -6.80
N LYS A 413 -13.43 -1.50 -7.86
CA LYS A 413 -14.23 -0.27 -7.82
C LYS A 413 -15.73 -0.53 -7.60
N GLU A 414 -16.24 -1.67 -8.07
CA GLU A 414 -17.63 -2.09 -7.83
C GLU A 414 -17.81 -2.52 -6.37
N THR A 415 -16.89 -3.29 -5.79
CA THR A 415 -16.90 -3.64 -4.36
C THR A 415 -16.76 -2.41 -3.46
N ILE A 416 -15.84 -1.48 -3.76
CA ILE A 416 -15.68 -0.21 -3.03
C ILE A 416 -16.98 0.60 -3.09
N LEU A 417 -17.59 0.73 -4.28
CA LEU A 417 -18.85 1.47 -4.43
C LEU A 417 -20.02 0.80 -3.69
N ALA A 418 -20.05 -0.53 -3.62
CA ALA A 418 -21.04 -1.26 -2.83
C ALA A 418 -20.90 -0.96 -1.33
N GLU A 419 -19.69 -1.06 -0.77
CA GLU A 419 -19.44 -0.74 0.65
C GLU A 419 -19.82 0.72 0.96
N LEU A 420 -19.40 1.68 0.15
CA LEU A 420 -19.74 3.10 0.37
C LEU A 420 -21.26 3.38 0.33
N ARG A 421 -22.02 2.59 -0.45
CA ARG A 421 -23.49 2.68 -0.50
C ARG A 421 -24.15 2.02 0.71
N GLU A 422 -23.64 0.87 1.15
CA GLU A 422 -24.15 0.13 2.30
C GLU A 422 -23.91 0.87 3.62
N ARG A 423 -22.71 1.41 3.84
CA ARG A 423 -22.42 2.21 5.05
C ARG A 423 -23.19 3.54 5.07
N ASN A 424 -23.58 4.06 3.90
CA ASN A 424 -24.45 5.24 3.72
C ASN A 424 -24.05 6.50 4.55
N ALA A 425 -22.76 6.66 4.84
CA ALA A 425 -22.25 7.65 5.79
C ALA A 425 -22.59 9.10 5.39
N ASP A 426 -22.81 9.98 6.37
CA ASP A 426 -23.02 11.41 6.16
C ASP A 426 -21.83 12.08 5.46
N VAL A 427 -20.62 11.64 5.82
CA VAL A 427 -19.33 12.12 5.32
C VAL A 427 -18.43 10.93 4.99
N VAL A 428 -17.78 10.96 3.82
CA VAL A 428 -16.88 9.92 3.32
C VAL A 428 -15.56 10.55 2.89
N CYS A 429 -14.46 10.13 3.49
CA CYS A 429 -13.09 10.58 3.23
C CYS A 429 -12.29 9.47 2.56
N LEU A 430 -12.03 9.58 1.25
CA LEU A 430 -11.25 8.58 0.51
C LEU A 430 -9.81 9.03 0.30
N GLN A 431 -8.86 8.13 0.48
CA GLN A 431 -7.46 8.28 0.08
C GLN A 431 -7.18 7.38 -1.15
N GLU A 432 -6.16 7.73 -1.92
CA GLU A 432 -5.71 7.02 -3.14
C GLU A 432 -6.69 6.94 -4.33
N ILE A 433 -7.76 7.73 -4.30
CA ILE A 433 -8.62 7.90 -5.49
C ILE A 433 -7.92 8.75 -6.55
N ASP A 434 -7.86 8.29 -7.80
CA ASP A 434 -7.31 9.04 -8.94
C ASP A 434 -8.33 9.99 -9.58
N GLN A 435 -7.85 10.91 -10.42
CA GLN A 435 -8.68 11.95 -11.02
C GLN A 435 -9.65 11.42 -12.09
N GLU A 436 -9.32 10.33 -12.79
CA GLU A 436 -10.21 9.72 -13.80
C GLU A 436 -11.35 9.00 -13.09
N SER A 437 -11.03 8.08 -12.17
CA SER A 437 -12.02 7.34 -11.37
C SER A 437 -12.89 8.24 -10.50
N PHE A 438 -12.35 9.35 -9.94
CA PHE A 438 -13.18 10.31 -9.22
C PHE A 438 -14.24 10.94 -10.12
N ASN A 439 -13.87 11.48 -11.29
CA ASN A 439 -14.80 12.24 -12.12
C ASN A 439 -15.77 11.36 -12.89
N ASP A 440 -15.28 10.27 -13.48
CA ASP A 440 -16.00 9.51 -14.50
C ASP A 440 -16.76 8.31 -13.91
N TYR A 441 -16.41 7.88 -12.68
CA TYR A 441 -17.09 6.79 -11.96
C TYR A 441 -17.69 7.25 -10.61
N PHE A 442 -16.86 7.45 -9.58
CA PHE A 442 -17.35 7.61 -8.20
C PHE A 442 -18.27 8.82 -8.01
N ARG A 443 -17.93 9.98 -8.60
CA ARG A 443 -18.75 11.20 -8.50
C ARG A 443 -20.12 11.07 -9.15
N GLY A 444 -20.22 10.37 -10.28
CA GLY A 444 -21.51 10.09 -10.92
C GLY A 444 -22.31 9.07 -10.10
N ALA A 445 -21.66 7.94 -9.77
CA ALA A 445 -22.30 6.82 -9.09
C ALA A 445 -22.83 7.17 -7.69
N LEU A 446 -22.11 8.01 -6.93
CA LEU A 446 -22.52 8.46 -5.59
C LEU A 446 -23.48 9.67 -5.62
N ALA A 447 -23.56 10.44 -6.72
CA ALA A 447 -24.55 11.52 -6.83
C ALA A 447 -26.00 10.99 -6.80
N HIS A 448 -26.23 9.77 -7.32
CA HIS A 448 -27.50 9.06 -7.17
C HIS A 448 -27.83 8.67 -5.71
N ASN A 449 -26.84 8.69 -4.82
CA ASN A 449 -26.99 8.43 -3.38
C ASN A 449 -26.89 9.74 -2.55
N ASP A 450 -27.24 10.88 -3.16
CA ASP A 450 -27.20 12.25 -2.61
C ASP A 450 -25.81 12.73 -2.12
N TYR A 451 -24.72 12.19 -2.66
CA TYR A 451 -23.40 12.74 -2.37
C TYR A 451 -22.99 13.88 -3.30
N LYS A 452 -22.39 14.92 -2.74
CA LYS A 452 -21.51 15.84 -3.48
C LYS A 452 -20.06 15.59 -3.08
N GLY A 453 -19.18 15.50 -4.07
CA GLY A 453 -17.75 15.23 -3.89
C GLY A 453 -16.85 16.45 -4.10
N VAL A 454 -15.80 16.55 -3.28
CA VAL A 454 -14.64 17.43 -3.42
C VAL A 454 -13.40 16.55 -3.57
N PHE A 455 -12.50 16.90 -4.49
CA PHE A 455 -11.27 16.14 -4.75
C PHE A 455 -10.12 17.06 -5.14
N TRP A 456 -8.90 16.66 -4.78
CA TRP A 456 -7.65 17.13 -5.39
C TRP A 456 -6.64 15.99 -5.54
N PRO A 457 -5.91 15.91 -6.67
CA PRO A 457 -4.78 15.00 -6.85
C PRO A 457 -3.53 15.52 -6.12
N LYS A 458 -2.59 14.62 -5.79
CA LYS A 458 -1.26 14.95 -5.24
C LYS A 458 -0.51 15.95 -6.13
N SER A 459 0.34 16.79 -5.54
CA SER A 459 0.79 18.04 -6.18
C SER A 459 1.60 17.84 -7.48
N ARG A 460 2.20 16.66 -7.68
CA ARG A 460 2.85 16.23 -8.93
C ARG A 460 1.99 16.35 -10.18
N ALA A 461 0.66 16.24 -10.07
CA ALA A 461 -0.25 16.35 -11.22
C ALA A 461 -0.10 17.69 -11.97
N ARG A 462 0.40 18.74 -11.31
CA ARG A 462 0.62 20.08 -11.90
C ARG A 462 1.81 20.16 -12.86
N THR A 463 2.73 19.19 -12.82
CA THR A 463 3.97 19.19 -13.63
C THR A 463 4.08 18.02 -14.60
N MET A 464 3.08 17.13 -14.63
CA MET A 464 3.00 15.98 -15.53
C MET A 464 2.20 16.29 -16.80
N ALA A 465 2.31 15.43 -17.82
CA ALA A 465 1.47 15.52 -19.02
C ALA A 465 0.01 15.21 -18.69
N GLU A 466 -0.97 15.84 -19.37
CA GLU A 466 -2.40 15.76 -19.03
C GLU A 466 -2.93 14.33 -18.88
N LYS A 467 -2.50 13.40 -19.74
CA LYS A 467 -2.90 11.98 -19.67
C LYS A 467 -2.38 11.29 -18.40
N GLU A 468 -1.15 11.61 -17.98
CA GLU A 468 -0.56 11.00 -16.78
C GLU A 468 -1.05 11.66 -15.50
N ALA A 469 -1.36 12.96 -15.55
CA ALA A 469 -1.95 13.72 -14.45
C ALA A 469 -3.33 13.20 -14.04
N LYS A 470 -4.11 12.64 -14.97
CA LYS A 470 -5.39 11.96 -14.66
C LYS A 470 -5.19 10.70 -13.80
N LEU A 471 -4.08 10.00 -14.02
CA LEU A 471 -3.64 8.83 -13.24
C LEU A 471 -2.78 9.23 -12.02
N VAL A 472 -3.04 10.40 -11.45
CA VAL A 472 -2.49 10.82 -10.14
C VAL A 472 -3.61 10.75 -9.11
N ASP A 473 -3.35 9.88 -8.12
CA ASP A 473 -4.06 9.70 -6.87
C ASP A 473 -4.07 10.96 -6.00
N GLY A 474 -5.06 11.04 -5.11
CA GLY A 474 -5.23 12.16 -4.18
C GLY A 474 -6.17 11.84 -3.04
N CYS A 475 -6.85 12.88 -2.55
CA CYS A 475 -7.82 12.78 -1.46
C CYS A 475 -9.18 13.33 -1.93
N ALA A 476 -10.26 12.61 -1.60
CA ALA A 476 -11.63 13.07 -1.83
C ALA A 476 -12.43 13.16 -0.52
N ILE A 477 -13.35 14.12 -0.45
CA ILE A 477 -14.37 14.22 0.60
C ILE A 477 -15.73 14.27 -0.08
N PHE A 478 -16.57 13.26 0.16
CA PHE A 478 -17.98 13.28 -0.19
C PHE A 478 -18.82 13.58 1.05
N TYR A 479 -19.95 14.26 0.87
CA TYR A 479 -20.90 14.58 1.94
C TYR A 479 -22.33 14.53 1.42
N LYS A 480 -23.29 14.20 2.30
CA LYS A 480 -24.73 14.23 1.99
C LYS A 480 -25.20 15.66 1.67
N ASN A 481 -25.73 15.84 0.47
CA ASN A 481 -26.11 17.16 -0.05
C ASN A 481 -27.48 17.64 0.48
N SER A 482 -28.39 16.72 0.81
CA SER A 482 -29.60 16.99 1.60
C SER A 482 -29.26 17.56 2.98
N LYS A 483 -28.27 16.98 3.69
CA LYS A 483 -27.91 17.36 5.06
C LYS A 483 -26.99 18.58 5.15
N TYR A 484 -26.03 18.73 4.23
CA TYR A 484 -24.99 19.78 4.32
C TYR A 484 -24.94 20.75 3.14
N VAL A 485 -24.53 21.98 3.45
CA VAL A 485 -24.01 22.98 2.50
C VAL A 485 -22.48 22.99 2.59
N LEU A 486 -21.78 22.94 1.47
CA LEU A 486 -20.33 23.23 1.42
C LEU A 486 -20.14 24.75 1.33
N LEU A 487 -19.59 25.35 2.38
CA LEU A 487 -19.28 26.78 2.44
C LEU A 487 -17.98 27.12 1.68
N ASP A 488 -16.95 26.27 1.83
CA ASP A 488 -15.64 26.42 1.19
C ASP A 488 -14.87 25.10 1.21
N LYS A 489 -13.82 25.01 0.41
CA LYS A 489 -12.90 23.87 0.33
C LYS A 489 -11.46 24.35 0.13
N GLN A 490 -10.54 23.89 0.98
CA GLN A 490 -9.13 24.28 0.98
C GLN A 490 -8.23 23.08 0.69
N LEU A 491 -7.08 23.35 0.08
CA LEU A 491 -6.01 22.40 -0.19
C LEU A 491 -4.77 22.80 0.62
N ILE A 492 -4.24 21.86 1.40
CA ILE A 492 -2.96 22.00 2.10
C ILE A 492 -1.93 21.18 1.32
N ASP A 493 -1.06 21.89 0.61
CA ASP A 493 0.11 21.36 -0.11
C ASP A 493 1.30 21.44 0.86
N PHE A 494 1.76 20.30 1.39
CA PHE A 494 2.72 20.32 2.50
C PHE A 494 4.08 20.89 2.10
N ALA A 495 4.61 20.49 0.94
CA ALA A 495 5.87 21.00 0.42
C ALA A 495 5.82 22.50 0.15
N ASN A 496 4.79 22.98 -0.57
CA ASN A 496 4.63 24.41 -0.84
C ASN A 496 4.42 25.22 0.46
N THR A 497 3.71 24.65 1.45
CA THR A 497 3.53 25.32 2.75
C THR A 497 4.84 25.41 3.53
N ALA A 498 5.65 24.34 3.55
CA ALA A 498 6.95 24.29 4.21
C ALA A 498 7.95 25.31 3.62
N ILE A 499 8.01 25.45 2.29
CA ILE A 499 8.94 26.37 1.60
C ILE A 499 8.59 27.83 1.87
N ASN A 500 7.29 28.16 1.96
CA ASN A 500 6.82 29.53 2.15
C ASN A 500 6.83 30.00 3.62
N ARG A 501 7.16 29.11 4.57
CA ARG A 501 7.29 29.44 5.99
C ARG A 501 8.61 30.18 6.30
N PRO A 502 8.57 31.41 6.86
CA PRO A 502 9.78 32.18 7.14
C PRO A 502 10.78 31.50 8.10
N ASP A 503 10.29 30.65 9.02
CA ASP A 503 11.11 29.92 9.99
C ASP A 503 11.77 28.66 9.43
N MET A 504 11.23 28.10 8.33
CA MET A 504 11.74 26.91 7.67
C MET A 504 12.58 27.23 6.42
N LYS A 505 12.42 28.45 5.87
CA LYS A 505 13.08 28.93 4.66
C LYS A 505 14.60 29.08 4.84
N GLY A 506 15.33 28.02 4.49
CA GLY A 506 16.79 27.93 4.59
C GLY A 506 17.28 26.63 5.24
N GLU A 507 16.40 25.89 5.93
CA GLU A 507 16.78 24.66 6.59
C GLU A 507 16.94 23.50 5.61
N HIS A 508 18.07 22.79 5.73
CA HIS A 508 18.47 21.80 4.72
C HIS A 508 17.58 20.55 4.75
N ASP A 509 17.07 20.15 5.91
CA ASP A 509 16.15 19.01 6.02
C ASP A 509 14.78 19.30 5.37
N ILE A 510 14.32 20.56 5.35
CA ILE A 510 13.11 20.96 4.62
C ILE A 510 13.30 20.71 3.12
N PHE A 511 14.38 21.26 2.52
CA PHE A 511 14.65 21.09 1.08
C PHE A 511 14.93 19.64 0.68
N ASN A 512 15.60 18.86 1.53
CA ASN A 512 16.04 17.51 1.18
C ASN A 512 15.06 16.38 1.56
N ARG A 513 14.16 16.60 2.53
CA ARG A 513 13.28 15.55 3.08
C ARG A 513 11.79 15.86 2.93
N VAL A 514 11.37 17.12 3.11
CA VAL A 514 9.95 17.53 3.10
C VAL A 514 9.51 18.06 1.72
N MET A 515 10.29 18.96 1.11
CA MET A 515 10.01 19.51 -0.23
C MET A 515 9.89 18.46 -1.35
N PRO A 516 10.68 17.36 -1.39
CA PRO A 516 10.58 16.34 -2.43
C PRO A 516 9.40 15.37 -2.25
N ARG A 517 8.30 15.83 -1.63
CA ARG A 517 7.10 15.06 -1.31
C ARG A 517 5.88 15.81 -1.79
N ASP A 518 4.97 15.11 -2.45
CA ASP A 518 3.79 15.68 -3.11
C ASP A 518 2.47 15.34 -2.40
N ASP A 519 2.58 14.83 -1.18
CA ASP A 519 1.48 14.55 -0.26
C ASP A 519 0.67 15.82 0.08
N ILE A 520 -0.62 15.63 0.35
CA ILE A 520 -1.59 16.71 0.53
C ILE A 520 -2.60 16.38 1.63
N ALA A 521 -3.29 17.42 2.12
CA ALA A 521 -4.59 17.29 2.77
C ALA A 521 -5.64 18.17 2.10
N VAL A 522 -6.88 17.69 2.08
CA VAL A 522 -8.06 18.42 1.62
C VAL A 522 -8.94 18.74 2.84
N VAL A 523 -9.46 19.96 2.91
CA VAL A 523 -10.35 20.39 4.01
C VAL A 523 -11.65 20.93 3.42
N ALA A 524 -12.79 20.42 3.87
CA ALA A 524 -14.12 20.90 3.55
C ALA A 524 -14.73 21.62 4.76
N PHE A 525 -15.35 22.77 4.52
CA PHE A 525 -16.11 23.52 5.52
C PHE A 525 -17.59 23.34 5.22
N LEU A 526 -18.27 22.57 6.06
CA LEU A 526 -19.68 22.20 5.89
C LEU A 526 -20.55 22.98 6.90
N GLU A 527 -21.82 23.20 6.56
CA GLU A 527 -22.84 23.65 7.50
C GLU A 527 -24.10 22.78 7.34
N ASN A 528 -24.63 22.26 8.45
CA ASN A 528 -25.87 21.49 8.44
C ASN A 528 -27.05 22.41 8.10
N ARG A 529 -27.91 22.00 7.16
CA ARG A 529 -29.09 22.77 6.74
C ARG A 529 -30.11 22.94 7.86
N ALA A 530 -30.37 21.90 8.64
CA ALA A 530 -31.38 21.88 9.68
C ALA A 530 -30.93 22.64 10.93
N THR A 531 -29.73 22.36 11.46
CA THR A 531 -29.28 22.91 12.75
C THR A 531 -28.42 24.16 12.64
N GLY A 532 -27.87 24.46 11.45
CA GLY A 532 -26.90 25.53 11.25
C GLY A 532 -25.53 25.27 11.91
N THR A 533 -25.28 24.08 12.46
CA THR A 533 -23.98 23.67 13.00
C THR A 533 -22.96 23.60 11.85
N ARG A 534 -21.78 24.22 12.06
CA ARG A 534 -20.63 24.14 11.15
C ARG A 534 -19.73 22.96 11.48
N PHE A 535 -19.16 22.35 10.46
CA PHE A 535 -18.20 21.25 10.58
C PHE A 535 -16.95 21.55 9.76
N ILE A 536 -15.80 21.23 10.34
CA ILE A 536 -14.53 21.12 9.61
C ILE A 536 -14.31 19.62 9.37
N VAL A 537 -14.18 19.23 8.11
CA VAL A 537 -13.78 17.87 7.73
C VAL A 537 -12.45 17.96 7.00
N ALA A 538 -11.40 17.41 7.58
CA ALA A 538 -10.11 17.24 6.93
C ALA A 538 -9.90 15.78 6.51
N ASN A 539 -9.30 15.59 5.33
CA ASN A 539 -8.85 14.30 4.81
C ASN A 539 -7.37 14.43 4.41
N VAL A 540 -6.51 13.52 4.88
CA VAL A 540 -5.07 13.50 4.59
C VAL A 540 -4.60 12.11 4.14
N HIS A 541 -3.55 12.10 3.31
CA HIS A 541 -2.68 10.94 3.09
C HIS A 541 -1.25 11.41 3.38
N VAL A 542 -0.68 10.97 4.49
CA VAL A 542 0.66 11.35 4.99
C VAL A 542 1.73 10.46 4.36
N PHE A 543 2.96 10.96 4.21
CA PHE A 543 4.05 10.23 3.53
C PHE A 543 4.27 8.81 4.07
N TRP A 544 4.32 7.81 3.18
CA TRP A 544 4.34 6.40 3.58
C TRP A 544 5.63 5.92 4.25
N ASN A 545 6.80 6.38 3.81
CA ASN A 545 8.06 5.68 4.12
C ASN A 545 8.41 5.67 5.63
N PRO A 546 8.58 4.50 6.27
CA PRO A 546 8.85 4.39 7.71
C PRO A 546 10.12 5.11 8.19
N ALA A 547 11.16 5.26 7.34
CA ALA A 547 12.44 5.90 7.70
C ALA A 547 12.38 7.45 7.67
N PHE A 548 11.18 8.02 7.62
CA PHE A 548 10.92 9.46 7.52
C PHE A 548 9.84 9.91 8.53
N THR A 549 9.87 9.37 9.75
CA THR A 549 9.03 9.79 10.90
C THR A 549 8.98 11.31 11.06
N ASP A 550 10.14 11.95 10.88
CA ASP A 550 10.34 13.40 10.90
C ASP A 550 9.51 14.14 9.84
N VAL A 551 9.48 13.66 8.61
CA VAL A 551 8.68 14.26 7.53
C VAL A 551 7.19 14.08 7.78
N LYS A 552 6.76 12.88 8.21
CA LYS A 552 5.35 12.62 8.55
C LYS A 552 4.88 13.58 9.64
N LEU A 553 5.68 13.71 10.70
CA LEU A 553 5.40 14.59 11.83
C LEU A 553 5.37 16.07 11.42
N VAL A 554 6.29 16.52 10.56
CA VAL A 554 6.27 17.89 10.01
C VAL A 554 5.05 18.13 9.10
N GLN A 555 4.61 17.15 8.30
CA GLN A 555 3.39 17.23 7.51
C GLN A 555 2.16 17.41 8.42
N VAL A 556 2.02 16.60 9.48
CA VAL A 556 0.92 16.71 10.46
C VAL A 556 1.00 18.02 11.26
N ALA A 557 2.20 18.49 11.63
CA ALA A 557 2.37 19.77 12.31
C ALA A 557 1.95 20.97 11.43
N ILE A 558 2.26 20.92 10.12
CA ILE A 558 1.76 21.90 9.13
C ILE A 558 0.23 21.79 9.00
N LEU A 559 -0.32 20.57 8.94
CA LEU A 559 -1.76 20.32 8.86
C LEU A 559 -2.52 20.99 10.01
N MET A 560 -2.10 20.75 11.25
CA MET A 560 -2.77 21.24 12.44
C MET A 560 -2.65 22.77 12.60
N GLU A 561 -1.52 23.37 12.21
CA GLU A 561 -1.38 24.82 12.19
C GLU A 561 -2.29 25.49 11.14
N GLN A 562 -2.39 24.91 9.93
CA GLN A 562 -3.25 25.45 8.87
C GLN A 562 -4.74 25.27 9.22
N ILE A 563 -5.14 24.13 9.78
CA ILE A 563 -6.52 23.92 10.26
C ILE A 563 -6.85 24.89 11.40
N SER A 564 -5.92 25.17 12.33
CA SER A 564 -6.10 26.20 13.36
C SER A 564 -6.34 27.60 12.77
N LYS A 565 -5.54 27.99 11.75
CA LYS A 565 -5.70 29.25 11.01
C LYS A 565 -7.05 29.31 10.28
N PHE A 566 -7.46 28.22 9.62
CA PHE A 566 -8.74 28.16 8.93
C PHE A 566 -9.93 28.17 9.90
N ALA A 567 -9.90 27.40 10.98
CA ALA A 567 -10.98 27.39 11.98
C ALA A 567 -11.25 28.79 12.56
N ASN A 568 -10.19 29.57 12.83
CA ASN A 568 -10.30 30.95 13.29
C ASN A 568 -10.86 31.93 12.23
N LYS A 569 -10.63 31.68 10.94
CA LYS A 569 -11.28 32.39 9.82
C LYS A 569 -12.77 32.00 9.73
N TRP A 570 -13.07 30.71 9.88
CA TRP A 570 -14.40 30.13 9.69
C TRP A 570 -15.38 30.37 10.84
N ALA A 571 -14.87 30.54 12.06
CA ALA A 571 -15.65 31.00 13.21
C ALA A 571 -16.30 32.38 12.95
N LYS A 572 -15.64 33.22 12.16
CA LYS A 572 -16.04 34.59 11.82
C LYS A 572 -16.67 34.71 10.41
N PHE A 573 -16.97 33.60 9.76
CA PHE A 573 -17.56 33.63 8.42
C PHE A 573 -19.05 34.03 8.50
N PRO A 574 -19.57 34.87 7.57
CA PRO A 574 -20.97 35.31 7.60
C PRO A 574 -22.00 34.17 7.65
N PRO A 575 -23.23 34.42 8.12
CA PRO A 575 -24.32 33.46 8.02
C PRO A 575 -24.58 33.03 6.57
N CYS A 576 -24.89 31.75 6.38
CA CYS A 576 -25.25 31.17 5.09
C CYS A 576 -26.72 31.50 4.78
N THR A 577 -26.94 32.39 3.81
CA THR A 577 -28.28 32.89 3.45
C THR A 577 -29.04 31.99 2.48
N ASP A 578 -28.36 31.27 1.59
CA ASP A 578 -28.97 30.27 0.72
C ASP A 578 -28.67 28.86 1.22
N LYS A 579 -29.62 28.33 2.00
CA LYS A 579 -29.63 26.94 2.46
C LYS A 579 -30.55 26.04 1.65
N VAL A 580 -31.18 26.55 0.59
CA VAL A 580 -32.19 25.81 -0.17
C VAL A 580 -31.52 24.70 -0.99
N MET A 581 -32.18 23.54 -1.10
CA MET A 581 -31.68 22.43 -1.91
C MET A 581 -31.98 22.72 -3.38
N PHE A 582 -30.96 23.11 -4.16
CA PHE A 582 -31.11 23.39 -5.58
C PHE A 582 -31.54 22.13 -6.34
N ARG A 583 -32.75 22.16 -6.93
CA ARG A 583 -33.32 21.04 -7.71
C ARG A 583 -32.99 21.22 -9.20
N PHE A 584 -32.68 20.11 -9.89
CA PHE A 584 -32.73 20.10 -11.36
C PHE A 584 -34.19 20.01 -11.81
N THR A 585 -34.62 20.91 -12.69
CA THR A 585 -36.02 21.04 -13.13
C THR A 585 -36.37 20.18 -14.35
N ASN A 586 -35.51 19.23 -14.71
CA ASN A 586 -35.76 18.28 -15.80
C ASN A 586 -36.50 17.08 -15.22
N GLY A 587 -37.82 17.06 -15.36
CA GLY A 587 -38.65 15.97 -14.86
C GLY A 587 -38.68 14.80 -15.83
N ASP A 588 -38.20 13.65 -15.38
CA ASP A 588 -38.74 12.35 -15.76
C ASP A 588 -39.51 11.80 -14.55
N GLY A 589 -40.83 11.68 -14.69
CA GLY A 589 -41.60 10.67 -13.95
C GLY A 589 -41.31 9.27 -14.53
N ASP A 590 -41.69 8.17 -13.92
CA ASP A 590 -43.05 7.98 -13.36
C ASP A 590 -43.08 7.07 -12.11
N GLU A 591 -41.93 6.72 -11.52
CA GLU A 591 -41.85 5.85 -10.32
C GLU A 591 -41.30 6.59 -9.10
N GLY A 592 -42.11 7.46 -8.50
CA GLY A 592 -41.76 8.17 -7.27
C GLY A 592 -42.15 7.42 -6.00
N LYS A 593 -41.23 7.29 -5.02
CA LYS A 593 -41.61 7.17 -3.59
C LYS A 593 -40.55 7.49 -2.54
N GLU A 594 -39.67 8.47 -2.80
CA GLU A 594 -39.14 9.30 -1.70
C GLU A 594 -39.61 10.74 -1.92
N VAL A 595 -40.51 11.19 -1.04
CA VAL A 595 -40.83 12.62 -0.91
C VAL A 595 -39.72 13.21 -0.03
N PRO A 596 -38.90 14.16 -0.51
CA PRO A 596 -37.92 14.81 0.33
C PRO A 596 -38.63 15.49 1.49
N ASP A 597 -38.13 15.33 2.72
CA ASP A 597 -38.77 15.94 3.89
C ASP A 597 -38.76 17.47 3.78
N THR A 598 -39.95 18.05 3.55
CA THR A 598 -40.17 19.49 3.46
C THR A 598 -40.57 20.11 4.79
N THR A 599 -40.50 19.40 5.92
CA THR A 599 -41.01 19.88 7.21
C THR A 599 -40.00 20.69 8.04
N GLN A 600 -38.70 20.57 7.78
CA GLN A 600 -37.67 21.39 8.44
C GLN A 600 -37.35 22.65 7.64
N GLU A 601 -37.75 23.81 8.16
CA GLU A 601 -37.18 25.10 7.75
C GLU A 601 -35.67 25.14 8.09
N PRO A 602 -34.78 25.64 7.22
CA PRO A 602 -33.36 25.67 7.50
C PRO A 602 -33.00 26.55 8.70
N GLY A 603 -32.42 25.96 9.75
CA GLY A 603 -32.06 26.69 10.96
C GLY A 603 -30.99 27.77 10.72
N PRO A 604 -30.94 28.83 11.55
CA PRO A 604 -29.97 29.91 11.41
C PRO A 604 -28.53 29.39 11.56
N SER A 605 -27.59 29.94 10.78
CA SER A 605 -26.16 29.61 10.94
C SER A 605 -25.67 29.92 12.35
N GLN A 606 -24.97 28.99 12.98
CA GLN A 606 -24.44 29.19 14.33
C GLN A 606 -23.19 30.09 14.32
N GLU A 607 -23.07 30.94 15.34
CA GLU A 607 -21.88 31.78 15.57
C GLU A 607 -20.87 31.07 16.48
N TYR A 608 -19.58 31.36 16.33
CA TYR A 608 -18.49 30.72 17.08
C TYR A 608 -17.52 31.79 17.60
N SER A 609 -17.22 31.81 18.91
CA SER A 609 -16.28 32.80 19.46
C SER A 609 -14.81 32.43 19.20
N ASP A 610 -14.55 31.14 18.94
CA ASP A 610 -13.23 30.57 18.69
C ASP A 610 -13.36 29.40 17.70
N GLY A 611 -12.32 29.18 16.88
CA GLY A 611 -12.25 28.09 15.91
C GLY A 611 -12.27 26.70 16.55
N ALA A 612 -11.72 26.53 17.75
CA ALA A 612 -11.74 25.25 18.46
C ALA A 612 -13.14 24.85 19.00
N GLN A 613 -14.15 25.73 18.87
CA GLN A 613 -15.55 25.43 19.18
C GLN A 613 -16.34 24.88 17.97
N ILE A 614 -15.74 24.81 16.79
CA ILE A 614 -16.36 24.20 15.60
C ILE A 614 -16.13 22.69 15.67
N PRO A 615 -17.19 21.84 15.58
CA PRO A 615 -17.06 20.41 15.32
C PRO A 615 -16.02 20.10 14.22
N PHE A 616 -15.05 19.28 14.56
CA PHE A 616 -13.91 18.96 13.71
C PHE A 616 -13.68 17.45 13.66
N LEU A 617 -13.70 16.91 12.44
CA LEU A 617 -13.23 15.59 12.10
C LEU A 617 -11.97 15.69 11.24
N LEU A 618 -10.96 14.89 11.57
CA LEU A 618 -9.77 14.70 10.76
C LEU A 618 -9.65 13.21 10.45
N CYS A 619 -9.93 12.86 9.20
CA CYS A 619 -9.81 11.52 8.64
C CYS A 619 -8.49 11.40 7.87
N GLY A 620 -7.97 10.19 7.71
CA GLY A 620 -6.85 9.97 6.79
C GLY A 620 -6.05 8.71 7.04
N ASP A 621 -5.20 8.40 6.06
CA ASP A 621 -4.05 7.53 6.23
C ASP A 621 -2.89 8.38 6.76
N PHE A 622 -2.46 8.11 7.99
CA PHE A 622 -1.35 8.80 8.64
C PHE A 622 -0.02 8.06 8.45
N ASN A 623 -0.04 6.86 7.86
CA ASN A 623 1.11 5.98 7.68
C ASN A 623 1.94 5.80 8.96
N SER A 624 1.29 5.87 10.14
CA SER A 624 1.97 5.99 11.44
C SER A 624 1.22 5.23 12.53
N LEU A 625 1.96 4.44 13.32
CA LEU A 625 1.40 3.57 14.37
C LEU A 625 0.94 4.37 15.61
N PRO A 626 0.10 3.78 16.50
CA PRO A 626 -0.40 4.47 17.71
C PRO A 626 0.67 4.85 18.74
N ASN A 627 1.91 4.38 18.59
CA ASN A 627 3.07 4.73 19.40
C ASN A 627 4.02 5.75 18.74
N SER A 628 3.53 6.48 17.72
CA SER A 628 4.30 7.51 17.00
C SER A 628 4.10 8.92 17.58
N GLY A 629 5.06 9.81 17.34
CA GLY A 629 4.97 11.22 17.72
C GLY A 629 3.82 11.99 17.05
N ILE A 630 3.22 11.42 16.01
CA ILE A 630 1.98 11.93 15.39
C ILE A 630 0.77 11.65 16.27
N TYR A 631 0.64 10.42 16.78
CA TYR A 631 -0.43 10.04 17.69
C TYR A 631 -0.36 10.88 18.97
N ASP A 632 0.85 11.02 19.53
CA ASP A 632 1.10 11.89 20.69
C ASP A 632 0.81 13.36 20.41
N LEU A 633 1.29 13.94 19.30
CA LEU A 633 1.00 15.34 18.95
C LEU A 633 -0.51 15.60 18.88
N ILE A 634 -1.27 14.71 18.23
CA ILE A 634 -2.71 14.89 18.02
C ILE A 634 -3.51 14.75 19.32
N VAL A 635 -3.18 13.77 20.17
CA VAL A 635 -3.92 13.49 21.41
C VAL A 635 -3.50 14.39 22.57
N GLN A 636 -2.19 14.67 22.72
CA GLN A 636 -1.67 15.53 23.78
C GLN A 636 -1.78 17.03 23.43
N GLY A 637 -2.05 17.37 22.16
CA GLY A 637 -2.12 18.75 21.65
C GLY A 637 -0.80 19.51 21.66
N ASN A 638 0.28 18.86 22.06
CA ASN A 638 1.64 19.39 22.12
C ASN A 638 2.66 18.26 21.97
N LEU A 639 3.85 18.58 21.44
CA LEU A 639 4.97 17.65 21.32
C LEU A 639 6.30 18.39 21.57
N PRO A 640 7.20 17.87 22.41
CA PRO A 640 8.49 18.52 22.70
C PRO A 640 9.44 18.50 21.50
N ASN A 641 10.29 19.52 21.40
CA ASN A 641 11.34 19.66 20.38
C ASN A 641 12.38 18.51 20.39
N SER A 642 12.49 17.77 21.50
CA SER A 642 13.39 16.63 21.71
C SER A 642 12.78 15.26 21.38
N HIS A 643 11.59 15.21 20.78
CA HIS A 643 10.92 13.94 20.48
C HIS A 643 11.71 13.08 19.48
N GLN A 644 11.78 11.76 19.72
CA GLN A 644 12.62 10.83 18.96
C GLN A 644 12.35 10.88 17.45
N ASP A 645 11.08 11.02 17.05
CA ASP A 645 10.64 11.07 15.65
C ASP A 645 11.24 12.25 14.86
N LEU A 646 11.61 13.35 15.52
CA LEU A 646 12.32 14.50 14.93
C LEU A 646 13.84 14.26 14.83
N GLY A 647 14.38 13.39 15.70
CA GLY A 647 15.81 13.11 15.79
C GLY A 647 16.66 14.37 16.00
N SER A 648 17.74 14.49 15.23
CA SER A 648 18.67 15.63 15.24
C SER A 648 18.44 16.63 14.08
N ARG A 649 17.24 16.62 13.49
CA ARG A 649 16.87 17.38 12.29
C ARG A 649 16.52 18.84 12.60
N LYS A 650 16.42 19.67 11.56
CA LYS A 650 16.00 21.08 11.68
C LYS A 650 14.78 21.41 10.82
N TYR A 651 13.72 21.86 11.49
CA TYR A 651 12.42 22.23 10.92
C TYR A 651 11.91 23.56 11.50
N GLY A 652 12.79 24.57 11.55
CA GLY A 652 12.45 25.91 11.99
C GLY A 652 11.97 25.96 13.44
N ASN A 653 10.81 26.60 13.67
CA ASN A 653 10.25 26.75 15.01
C ASN A 653 9.88 25.39 15.63
N PHE A 654 9.44 24.39 14.84
CA PHE A 654 8.99 23.09 15.37
C PHE A 654 10.10 22.33 16.12
N THR A 655 11.35 22.43 15.65
CA THR A 655 12.53 21.85 16.31
C THR A 655 13.20 22.79 17.32
N ARG A 656 12.70 24.02 17.49
CA ARG A 656 13.24 24.98 18.46
C ARG A 656 12.33 25.13 19.68
N ASP A 657 11.05 25.41 19.43
CA ASP A 657 10.05 25.76 20.44
C ASP A 657 9.11 24.58 20.77
N GLY A 658 9.12 23.53 19.94
CA GLY A 658 8.16 22.43 19.97
C GLY A 658 6.99 22.64 19.00
N ILE A 659 6.00 21.75 19.09
CA ILE A 659 4.81 21.74 18.22
C ILE A 659 3.56 21.73 19.12
N SER A 660 2.50 22.46 18.76
CA SER A 660 1.22 22.44 19.51
C SER A 660 0.02 22.89 18.68
N HIS A 661 -1.19 22.54 19.14
CA HIS A 661 -2.45 22.95 18.52
C HIS A 661 -3.60 23.11 19.54
N PRO A 662 -4.63 23.95 19.27
CA PRO A 662 -5.67 24.26 20.24
C PRO A 662 -6.78 23.19 20.37
N PHE A 663 -6.84 22.21 19.47
CA PHE A 663 -7.92 21.23 19.42
C PHE A 663 -7.73 20.09 20.44
N SER A 664 -8.82 19.68 21.10
CA SER A 664 -8.84 18.52 22.01
C SER A 664 -9.33 17.27 21.29
N LEU A 665 -8.40 16.53 20.66
CA LEU A 665 -8.70 15.39 19.78
C LEU A 665 -8.49 14.03 20.46
N LYS A 666 -9.19 13.01 19.96
CA LYS A 666 -8.94 11.58 20.21
C LYS A 666 -9.20 10.76 18.95
N SER A 667 -8.54 9.61 18.81
CA SER A 667 -9.00 8.59 17.85
C SER A 667 -10.38 8.12 18.27
N SER A 668 -11.27 7.97 17.30
CA SER A 668 -12.62 7.42 17.51
C SER A 668 -12.56 5.97 18.01
N TYR A 669 -11.54 5.23 17.59
CA TYR A 669 -11.33 3.83 17.94
C TYR A 669 -10.53 3.61 19.23
N SER A 670 -10.05 4.69 19.87
CA SER A 670 -9.31 4.59 21.15
C SER A 670 -10.16 4.02 22.30
N ALA A 671 -11.49 4.07 22.18
CA ALA A 671 -12.42 3.44 23.11
C ALA A 671 -12.30 1.91 23.18
N ILE A 672 -11.81 1.26 22.12
CA ILE A 672 -11.60 -0.20 22.06
C ILE A 672 -10.11 -0.59 22.05
N ASN A 673 -9.20 0.38 22.27
CA ASN A 673 -7.74 0.28 22.10
C ASN A 673 -7.26 0.20 20.63
N GLU A 674 -7.97 0.91 19.73
CA GLU A 674 -7.84 0.82 18.27
C GLU A 674 -8.27 -0.55 17.70
N LEU A 675 -8.33 -0.68 16.36
CA LEU A 675 -8.56 -1.97 15.68
C LEU A 675 -7.31 -2.86 15.73
N SER A 676 -7.46 -4.16 15.51
CA SER A 676 -6.33 -5.10 15.39
C SER A 676 -5.35 -4.70 14.29
N PHE A 677 -5.85 -4.04 13.23
CA PHE A 677 -5.07 -3.40 12.16
C PHE A 677 -6.00 -2.49 11.33
N THR A 678 -5.42 -1.65 10.47
CA THR A 678 -6.14 -0.98 9.38
C THR A 678 -5.53 -1.28 8.01
N ASN A 679 -4.21 -1.43 7.90
CA ASN A 679 -3.55 -2.05 6.73
C ASN A 679 -3.16 -3.50 7.06
N TYR A 680 -3.41 -4.43 6.12
CA TYR A 680 -3.14 -5.86 6.29
C TYR A 680 -2.48 -6.47 5.05
N THR A 681 -1.15 -6.52 5.04
CA THR A 681 -0.35 -7.21 4.03
C THR A 681 0.60 -8.22 4.68
N PRO A 682 1.18 -9.18 3.95
CA PRO A 682 2.14 -10.13 4.52
C PRO A 682 3.46 -9.49 4.96
N GLY A 683 3.76 -8.28 4.47
CA GLY A 683 4.97 -7.51 4.81
C GLY A 683 4.76 -6.48 5.92
N PHE A 684 3.51 -6.03 6.15
CA PHE A 684 3.15 -5.08 7.20
C PHE A 684 1.69 -5.28 7.64
N ILE A 685 1.48 -5.29 8.96
CA ILE A 685 0.15 -5.32 9.58
C ILE A 685 0.15 -4.28 10.70
N GLY A 686 -0.83 -3.38 10.73
CA GLY A 686 -0.94 -2.39 11.80
C GLY A 686 -1.97 -1.29 11.53
N VAL A 687 -2.17 -0.44 12.53
CA VAL A 687 -3.06 0.73 12.46
C VAL A 687 -2.29 1.92 11.88
N LEU A 688 -2.71 2.37 10.70
CA LEU A 688 -2.16 3.53 9.97
C LEU A 688 -3.22 4.62 9.73
N ASP A 689 -4.49 4.19 9.61
CA ASP A 689 -5.64 5.02 9.31
C ASP A 689 -6.34 5.44 10.61
N TYR A 690 -6.85 6.66 10.67
CA TYR A 690 -7.55 7.17 11.85
C TYR A 690 -8.72 8.08 11.47
N ILE A 691 -9.74 8.09 12.33
CA ILE A 691 -10.73 9.18 12.39
C ILE A 691 -10.58 9.87 13.74
N TRP A 692 -9.99 11.07 13.72
CA TRP A 692 -9.81 11.94 14.88
C TRP A 692 -11.03 12.85 15.05
N TYR A 693 -11.55 12.97 16.27
CA TYR A 693 -12.73 13.80 16.56
C TYR A 693 -12.50 14.78 17.72
N SER A 694 -13.13 15.96 17.64
CA SER A 694 -13.08 17.02 18.64
C SER A 694 -13.96 16.70 19.86
N THR A 695 -13.31 16.20 20.92
CA THR A 695 -13.97 15.68 22.14
C THR A 695 -14.82 16.68 22.91
N ASN A 696 -14.58 17.98 22.72
CA ASN A 696 -15.33 19.08 23.33
C ASN A 696 -16.70 19.33 22.66
N THR A 697 -16.87 18.95 21.40
CA THR A 697 -18.08 19.21 20.58
C THR A 697 -18.75 17.94 20.05
N LEU A 698 -18.04 16.82 20.00
CA LEU A 698 -18.53 15.53 19.50
C LEU A 698 -18.39 14.43 20.58
N GLN A 699 -19.28 13.44 20.52
CA GLN A 699 -19.24 12.19 21.29
C GLN A 699 -19.32 11.04 20.28
N VAL A 700 -18.36 10.11 20.29
CA VAL A 700 -18.49 8.87 19.51
C VAL A 700 -19.44 7.92 20.24
N VAL A 701 -20.36 7.29 19.51
CA VAL A 701 -21.41 6.42 20.08
C VAL A 701 -21.46 5.02 19.45
N GLY A 702 -20.86 4.84 18.26
CA GLY A 702 -20.73 3.53 17.63
C GLY A 702 -19.58 3.47 16.61
N LEU A 703 -19.05 2.26 16.40
CA LEU A 703 -17.88 1.95 15.57
C LEU A 703 -18.08 0.64 14.78
N LEU A 704 -17.53 0.56 13.57
CA LEU A 704 -17.43 -0.70 12.82
C LEU A 704 -16.17 -1.48 13.23
N GLY A 705 -16.35 -2.67 13.81
CA GLY A 705 -15.32 -3.46 14.49
C GLY A 705 -14.26 -4.14 13.61
N ASP A 706 -13.54 -5.09 14.21
CA ASP A 706 -12.52 -5.93 13.56
C ASP A 706 -13.13 -6.83 12.46
N VAL A 707 -12.28 -7.36 11.58
CA VAL A 707 -12.60 -8.48 10.68
C VAL A 707 -12.57 -9.80 11.47
N ASP A 708 -13.41 -10.76 11.09
CA ASP A 708 -13.45 -12.09 11.72
C ASP A 708 -12.07 -12.77 11.76
N LYS A 709 -11.79 -13.38 12.92
CA LYS A 709 -10.49 -13.95 13.25
C LYS A 709 -10.30 -15.36 12.69
N ASP A 710 -11.38 -16.06 12.37
CA ASP A 710 -11.31 -17.39 11.74
C ASP A 710 -11.11 -17.30 10.23
N TYR A 711 -11.78 -16.35 9.55
CA TYR A 711 -11.49 -15.93 8.18
C TYR A 711 -10.01 -15.55 7.99
N LEU A 712 -9.45 -14.75 8.90
CA LEU A 712 -8.04 -14.33 8.88
C LEU A 712 -7.02 -15.47 9.10
N GLN A 713 -7.44 -16.70 9.45
CA GLN A 713 -6.54 -17.85 9.52
C GLN A 713 -6.09 -18.36 8.15
N ARG A 714 -6.84 -18.04 7.07
CA ARG A 714 -6.55 -18.48 5.69
C ARG A 714 -6.22 -17.36 4.71
N VAL A 715 -6.35 -16.10 5.13
CA VAL A 715 -6.07 -14.94 4.28
C VAL A 715 -4.71 -14.32 4.62
N PRO A 716 -3.68 -14.45 3.76
CA PRO A 716 -2.33 -13.97 4.05
C PRO A 716 -2.21 -12.45 4.07
N GLY A 717 -3.04 -11.75 3.30
CA GLY A 717 -3.07 -10.30 3.12
C GLY A 717 -4.27 -9.84 2.30
N PHE A 718 -4.42 -8.53 2.19
CA PHE A 718 -5.38 -7.82 1.35
C PHE A 718 -4.63 -7.02 0.25
N PRO A 719 -5.27 -6.65 -0.88
CA PRO A 719 -6.65 -6.94 -1.26
C PRO A 719 -6.87 -8.41 -1.61
N ASN A 720 -8.15 -8.82 -1.62
CA ASN A 720 -8.62 -10.11 -2.11
C ASN A 720 -10.02 -9.95 -2.75
N TYR A 721 -10.72 -11.05 -3.05
CA TYR A 721 -12.04 -10.99 -3.69
C TYR A 721 -13.10 -10.18 -2.92
N HIS A 722 -13.01 -10.14 -1.58
CA HIS A 722 -13.98 -9.49 -0.69
C HIS A 722 -13.49 -8.17 -0.12
N PHE A 723 -12.18 -8.00 0.05
CA PHE A 723 -11.53 -6.76 0.51
C PHE A 723 -10.79 -6.09 -0.67
N PRO A 724 -11.34 -5.04 -1.29
CA PRO A 724 -10.83 -4.46 -2.55
C PRO A 724 -9.66 -3.47 -2.41
N SER A 725 -9.16 -3.30 -1.19
CA SER A 725 -7.99 -2.49 -0.82
C SER A 725 -7.15 -3.28 0.17
N ASP A 726 -5.85 -2.96 0.31
CA ASP A 726 -5.01 -3.49 1.40
C ASP A 726 -5.25 -2.79 2.75
N HIS A 727 -6.04 -1.70 2.74
CA HIS A 727 -6.59 -1.06 3.92
C HIS A 727 -8.04 -1.49 4.20
N LEU A 728 -8.51 -1.25 5.43
CA LEU A 728 -9.90 -1.38 5.87
C LEU A 728 -10.60 -0.02 5.94
N ALA A 729 -11.89 0.01 5.58
CA ALA A 729 -12.74 1.15 5.86
C ALA A 729 -12.96 1.31 7.38
N LEU A 730 -12.66 2.51 7.90
CA LEU A 730 -13.08 2.96 9.23
C LEU A 730 -14.45 3.60 9.12
N TYR A 731 -15.39 3.25 10.00
CA TYR A 731 -16.74 3.82 10.02
C TYR A 731 -17.20 4.05 11.47
N ALA A 732 -17.65 5.27 11.76
CA ALA A 732 -17.96 5.73 13.11
C ALA A 732 -19.19 6.66 13.14
N GLN A 733 -19.97 6.57 14.22
CA GLN A 733 -21.13 7.42 14.49
C GLN A 733 -20.85 8.33 15.69
N TYR A 734 -21.30 9.59 15.58
CA TYR A 734 -21.17 10.62 16.60
C TYR A 734 -22.50 11.31 16.91
N LEU A 735 -22.61 11.82 18.14
CA LEU A 735 -23.58 12.83 18.54
C LEU A 735 -22.87 14.19 18.68
N VAL A 736 -23.53 15.25 18.22
CA VAL A 736 -23.10 16.64 18.42
C VAL A 736 -23.54 17.10 19.80
N LYS A 737 -22.57 17.53 20.62
CA LYS A 737 -22.83 17.98 21.98
C LYS A 737 -23.50 19.35 21.95
N GLY A 738 -24.77 19.40 22.39
CA GLY A 738 -25.48 20.65 22.61
C GLY A 738 -24.65 21.60 23.47
N ARG A 739 -24.48 22.85 22.99
CA ARG A 739 -23.71 23.85 23.73
C ARG A 739 -24.35 24.09 25.08
N LYS A 740 -23.56 23.98 26.15
CA LYS A 740 -23.90 24.62 27.42
C LYS A 740 -23.86 26.13 27.18
N GLU A 741 -25.02 26.73 26.98
CA GLU A 741 -25.15 28.17 27.10
C GLU A 741 -24.50 28.60 28.43
N LYS A 742 -23.71 29.66 28.40
CA LYS A 742 -23.42 30.37 29.64
C LYS A 742 -24.77 30.86 30.13
N LYS A 743 -25.32 30.23 31.18
CA LYS A 743 -26.43 30.80 31.96
C LYS A 743 -26.11 32.28 32.11
N ALA A 744 -27.00 33.14 31.60
CA ALA A 744 -26.82 34.57 31.73
C ALA A 744 -26.52 34.84 33.21
N LEU A 745 -25.42 35.55 33.48
CA LEU A 745 -25.19 36.12 34.78
C LEU A 745 -26.30 37.16 34.94
N VAL A 746 -27.39 36.74 35.56
CA VAL A 746 -28.45 37.62 36.03
C VAL A 746 -27.74 38.52 37.04
N GLU A 747 -27.38 39.72 36.59
CA GLU A 747 -26.92 40.75 37.51
C GLU A 747 -28.01 40.91 38.57
N PRO A 748 -27.68 40.77 39.86
CA PRO A 748 -28.68 40.94 40.91
C PRO A 748 -29.16 42.38 40.85
N ASP A 749 -30.41 42.57 40.42
CA ASP A 749 -31.08 43.88 40.40
C ASP A 749 -31.25 44.40 41.83
N PHE A 750 -30.21 45.06 42.31
CA PHE A 750 -30.24 45.87 43.53
C PHE A 750 -30.99 47.16 43.23
N GLY A 751 -32.31 47.01 43.05
CA GLY A 751 -33.21 48.05 42.58
C GLY A 751 -33.12 49.35 43.38
N GLN A 752 -33.33 50.46 42.69
CA GLN A 752 -33.17 51.80 43.25
C GLN A 752 -34.12 52.04 44.45
N GLY A 753 -33.55 52.41 45.60
CA GLY A 753 -34.31 53.12 46.63
C GLY A 753 -34.00 52.76 48.08
N ARG A 754 -33.08 53.52 48.69
CA ARG A 754 -33.42 54.41 49.82
C ARG A 754 -32.23 55.26 50.24
N GLU A 755 -32.30 56.55 49.92
CA GLU A 755 -31.73 57.55 50.82
C GLU A 755 -32.41 57.41 52.20
N ARG A 756 -31.62 57.48 53.25
CA ARG A 756 -32.10 57.70 54.61
C ARG A 756 -31.12 58.62 55.31
N ASP A 757 -31.65 59.74 55.80
CA ASP A 757 -30.91 60.73 56.56
C ASP A 757 -30.13 60.12 57.71
N ARG A 758 -28.97 60.72 57.99
CA ARG A 758 -28.34 60.65 59.31
C ARG A 758 -28.15 62.07 59.84
N ARG A 759 -28.99 62.41 60.81
CA ARG A 759 -28.58 63.23 61.95
C ARG A 759 -27.82 62.35 62.95
#